data_AF-A0A2N1P248-F1
#
_entry.id   AF-A0A2N1P248-F1
#
_cell.length_a   1.000
_cell.length_b   1.000
_cell.length_c   1.000
_cell.angle_alpha   90.00
_cell.angle_beta   90.00
_cell.angle_gamma   90.00
#
_symmetry.space_group_name_H-M   'P 1'
#
loop_
_entity.id
_entity.type
_entity.pdbx_description
1 polymer ?
#
loop_
_entity_poly.entity_id
_entity_poly.type
_entity_poly.pdbx_seq_one_letter_code
_entity_poly.pdbx_strand_id
1 'polypeptide(L)'
;MAEYSRKREAANKKTVNEKQRLVNVRRQEKTCRESTHRLKEKMEDLDRRRKQLEEEKLAVSDQKEKVGSYVTQLNADLEAARKELEAAVAERNSINQQETQYNRELQETLNKLTVASVDQRESEREQKMKECLESLKRVFSGVHGRLLDLFTPSQRKYAVPVSIILGRNMDAIIVDQQKTAIECIQYIREQRLGHATFIPLDTIVVKPINDKYRSFMKGARLAIDVITYNDKLERAFQYACGNTLVCDTLEIAKYICYEKNQQVKAVTLDGTIIHKSGLVTGGHSDDILTGAKRVAEKRRADNIDELRRQRDDLLSKLNNLSKSKRRGNFEEQKKSEISGLESRLKFSQEELSVITRKLESINSELNFIASETNELQPRWRKAHSDLTNFENQITQLENTIHSIEDTIFEDFCAKIQVANIREYEQRQLQLAQEMAEKRLKFTTLKSRLQNQLKFESEQRKEAEDRLNKLEAAIKNDTERLTQLGQEKEQLLRDKKLISDQIAEAQNALNEIKESFDEKTDAVNVAKRKLSQITKEIERMMKEIVNKESDIEKLEADQFSIFRKCKLEEIHLPLERGSLDDIPIKDSRFQDDDEMDIDEDDVLSSNRAGPSSAATSSGWNVQVDYSSLTDDLKENDGIEIANEFEKKLDEKSAKMEEIAPILKAIERLDGIEQRLHDTEKEFDSARREAKTAKDRFNNVKQKRCKRFRAAYDHIEKNIDRIYKDLTKSRSFPLGGTAYLSLEDNEEPYLDGVKYHAMPPMKRFRDMEQLSGGEKTMAALALLFAIHSYQPSPFFVLDEVDAALDNTNVGKIANYIREHASDTFQFIVISLKSTLYEKAQALVGIYRDQEVNSSKTLTLQLDKFQE
;
A
#
# COMPACT_ATOMS: atom_id res chain seq x y z
N MET A 1 13.48 62.25 99.68
CA MET A 1 12.24 61.45 99.52
C MET A 1 10.96 62.23 99.86
N ALA A 2 10.72 62.68 101.10
CA ALA A 2 9.43 63.31 101.44
C ALA A 2 9.15 64.68 100.77
N GLU A 3 10.16 65.55 100.58
CA GLU A 3 9.98 66.77 99.75
C GLU A 3 9.73 66.42 98.28
N TYR A 4 10.40 65.39 97.78
CA TYR A 4 10.27 64.91 96.40
C TYR A 4 8.86 64.37 96.13
N SER A 5 8.28 63.57 97.03
CA SER A 5 6.89 63.11 96.90
C SER A 5 5.89 64.27 96.96
N ARG A 6 6.07 65.24 97.86
CA ARG A 6 5.21 66.45 97.92
C ARG A 6 5.30 67.31 96.66
N LYS A 7 6.51 67.60 96.14
CA LYS A 7 6.67 68.36 94.89
C LYS A 7 6.16 67.58 93.68
N ARG A 8 6.33 66.26 93.65
CA ARG A 8 5.73 65.36 92.64
C ARG A 8 4.21 65.32 92.71
N GLU A 9 3.61 65.33 93.90
CA GLU A 9 2.16 65.45 94.08
C GLU A 9 1.63 66.80 93.60
N ALA A 10 2.34 67.90 93.86
CA ALA A 10 2.00 69.23 93.36
C ALA A 10 2.13 69.35 91.83
N ALA A 11 3.23 68.84 91.27
CA ALA A 11 3.44 68.76 89.83
C ALA A 11 2.38 67.88 89.17
N ASN A 12 2.11 66.69 89.71
CA ASN A 12 1.03 65.82 89.24
C ASN A 12 -0.32 66.54 89.29
N LYS A 13 -0.72 67.17 90.41
CA LYS A 13 -2.00 67.88 90.54
C LYS A 13 -2.22 68.95 89.45
N LYS A 14 -1.19 69.70 89.06
CA LYS A 14 -1.30 70.68 87.96
C LYS A 14 -1.21 70.04 86.57
N THR A 15 -0.43 68.97 86.42
CA THR A 15 -0.23 68.29 85.13
C THR A 15 -1.25 67.19 84.83
N VAL A 16 -2.18 66.82 85.73
CA VAL A 16 -3.16 65.74 85.50
C VAL A 16 -3.91 65.93 84.18
N ASN A 17 -4.48 67.11 83.93
CA ASN A 17 -5.32 67.35 82.77
C ASN A 17 -4.53 67.26 81.45
N GLU A 18 -3.34 67.87 81.40
CA GLU A 18 -2.51 67.81 80.20
C GLU A 18 -1.83 66.44 80.02
N LYS A 19 -1.52 65.72 81.10
CA LYS A 19 -1.07 64.32 81.02
C LYS A 19 -2.19 63.38 80.58
N GLN A 20 -3.44 63.60 80.99
CA GLN A 20 -4.59 62.84 80.49
C GLN A 20 -4.83 63.13 79.00
N ARG A 21 -4.72 64.38 78.57
CA ARG A 21 -4.74 64.75 77.14
C ARG A 21 -3.60 64.08 76.37
N LEU A 22 -2.37 64.17 76.85
CA LEU A 22 -1.20 63.53 76.26
C LEU A 22 -1.37 62.01 76.15
N VAL A 23 -1.89 61.34 77.18
CA VAL A 23 -2.18 59.89 77.16
C VAL A 23 -3.26 59.55 76.13
N ASN A 24 -4.31 60.37 76.01
CA ASN A 24 -5.36 60.15 75.02
C ASN A 24 -4.86 60.38 73.59
N VAL A 25 -4.11 61.45 73.34
CA VAL A 25 -3.52 61.74 72.02
C VAL A 25 -2.45 60.72 71.66
N ARG A 26 -1.56 60.31 72.58
CA ARG A 26 -0.61 59.21 72.36
C ARG A 26 -1.30 57.87 72.11
N ARG A 27 -2.46 57.60 72.72
CA ARG A 27 -3.27 56.41 72.43
C ARG A 27 -3.84 56.48 71.01
N GLN A 28 -4.31 57.64 70.57
CA GLN A 28 -4.81 57.89 69.22
C GLN A 28 -3.70 57.83 68.16
N GLU A 29 -2.57 58.51 68.39
CA GLU A 29 -1.34 58.43 67.58
C GLU A 29 -0.88 56.99 67.43
N LYS A 30 -0.79 56.22 68.53
CA LYS A 30 -0.42 54.80 68.46
C LYS A 30 -1.40 54.00 67.59
N THR A 31 -2.72 54.21 67.71
CA THR A 31 -3.69 53.52 66.84
C THR A 31 -3.60 53.95 65.37
N CYS A 32 -3.34 55.23 65.08
CA CYS A 32 -3.11 55.73 63.72
C CYS A 32 -1.77 55.25 63.15
N ARG A 33 -0.75 55.10 63.99
CA ARG A 33 0.57 54.57 63.63
C ARG A 33 0.52 53.09 63.33
N GLU A 34 -0.21 52.31 64.11
CA GLU A 34 -0.48 50.92 63.78
C GLU A 34 -1.34 50.79 62.50
N SER A 35 -2.30 51.68 62.25
CA SER A 35 -3.13 51.62 61.03
C SER A 35 -2.37 52.04 59.76
N THR A 36 -1.55 53.09 59.82
CA THR A 36 -0.67 53.54 58.72
C THR A 36 0.43 52.52 58.42
N HIS A 37 1.02 51.89 59.45
CA HIS A 37 1.99 50.81 59.26
C HIS A 37 1.35 49.62 58.55
N ARG A 38 0.20 49.13 59.03
CA ARG A 38 -0.55 48.03 58.39
C ARG A 38 -0.99 48.36 56.95
N LEU A 39 -1.36 49.61 56.67
CA LEU A 39 -1.69 50.04 55.31
C LEU A 39 -0.45 50.14 54.42
N LYS A 40 0.69 50.58 54.96
CA LYS A 40 1.96 50.66 54.25
C LYS A 40 2.52 49.28 53.93
N GLU A 41 2.53 48.35 54.89
CA GLU A 41 2.91 46.95 54.68
C GLU A 41 2.08 46.32 53.57
N LYS A 42 0.75 46.47 53.62
CA LYS A 42 -0.15 45.99 52.55
C LYS A 42 0.16 46.60 51.18
N MET A 43 0.49 47.89 51.10
CA MET A 43 0.89 48.51 49.83
C MET A 43 2.25 47.97 49.33
N GLU A 44 3.23 47.80 50.21
CA GLU A 44 4.53 47.22 49.84
C GLU A 44 4.41 45.76 49.40
N ASP A 45 3.54 44.97 50.05
CA ASP A 45 3.26 43.58 49.67
C ASP A 45 2.54 43.50 48.31
N LEU A 46 1.57 44.38 48.06
CA LEU A 46 0.90 44.48 46.75
C LEU A 46 1.84 44.96 45.64
N ASP A 47 2.72 45.93 45.90
CA ASP A 47 3.74 46.38 44.93
C ASP A 47 4.77 45.27 44.64
N ARG A 48 5.19 44.50 45.65
CA ARG A 48 6.06 43.32 45.46
C ARG A 48 5.35 42.24 44.62
N ARG A 49 4.07 41.97 44.92
CA ARG A 49 3.27 41.00 44.16
C ARG A 49 3.03 41.44 42.71
N ARG A 50 2.79 42.75 42.46
CA ARG A 50 2.67 43.29 41.10
C ARG A 50 3.95 43.07 40.30
N LYS A 51 5.12 43.38 40.87
CA LYS A 51 6.42 43.16 40.19
C LYS A 51 6.67 41.69 39.84
N GLN A 52 6.39 40.78 40.77
CA GLN A 52 6.49 39.34 40.50
C GLN A 52 5.59 38.91 39.33
N LEU A 53 4.32 39.37 39.32
CA LEU A 53 3.39 39.07 38.23
C LEU A 53 3.74 39.76 36.90
N GLU A 54 4.39 40.93 36.93
CA GLU A 54 4.95 41.59 35.74
C GLU A 54 6.13 40.82 35.15
N GLU A 55 7.03 40.29 35.98
CA GLU A 55 8.15 39.41 35.58
C GLU A 55 7.63 38.06 35.04
N GLU A 56 6.67 37.42 35.73
CA GLU A 56 6.01 36.19 35.27
C GLU A 56 5.28 36.42 33.93
N LYS A 57 4.58 37.56 33.76
CA LYS A 57 3.92 37.94 32.50
C LYS A 57 4.90 38.06 31.35
N LEU A 58 6.07 38.69 31.55
CA LEU A 58 7.11 38.78 30.53
C LEU A 58 7.62 37.39 30.13
N ALA A 59 7.98 36.55 31.10
CA ALA A 59 8.47 35.20 30.84
C ALA A 59 7.46 34.33 30.07
N VAL A 60 6.17 34.41 30.42
CA VAL A 60 5.10 33.65 29.73
C VAL A 60 4.76 34.26 28.36
N SER A 61 4.93 35.57 28.17
CA SER A 61 4.79 36.22 26.85
C SER A 61 5.88 35.77 25.88
N ASP A 62 7.15 35.74 26.31
CA ASP A 62 8.27 35.24 25.51
C ASP A 62 8.08 33.76 25.11
N GLN A 63 7.53 32.94 26.02
CA GLN A 63 7.17 31.55 25.72
C GLN A 63 6.04 31.48 24.67
N LYS A 64 5.03 32.35 24.76
CA LYS A 64 3.93 32.41 23.78
C LYS A 64 4.44 32.74 22.37
N GLU A 65 5.38 33.67 22.22
CA GLU A 65 5.95 34.03 20.92
C GLU A 65 6.81 32.90 20.31
N LYS A 66 7.59 32.20 21.15
CA LYS A 66 8.38 31.03 20.72
C LYS A 66 7.49 29.86 20.27
N VAL A 67 6.46 29.52 21.04
CA VAL A 67 5.50 28.46 20.66
C VAL A 67 4.66 28.90 19.47
N GLY A 68 4.27 30.18 19.39
CA GLY A 68 3.51 30.72 18.26
C GLY A 68 4.29 30.68 16.94
N SER A 69 5.56 31.10 16.94
CA SER A 69 6.40 31.00 15.74
C SER A 69 6.64 29.55 15.31
N TYR A 70 6.80 28.62 16.27
CA TYR A 70 6.89 27.18 15.98
C TYR A 70 5.58 26.60 15.39
N VAL A 71 4.41 27.00 15.90
CA VAL A 71 3.10 26.62 15.33
C VAL A 71 2.91 27.19 13.92
N THR A 72 3.40 28.39 13.61
CA THR A 72 3.33 28.92 12.23
C THR A 72 4.24 28.17 11.26
N GLN A 73 5.44 27.75 11.70
CA GLN A 73 6.34 26.91 10.91
C GLN A 73 5.72 25.54 10.64
N LEU A 74 5.23 24.86 11.69
CA LEU A 74 4.57 23.55 11.53
C LEU A 74 3.33 23.61 10.63
N ASN A 75 2.54 24.69 10.64
CA ASN A 75 1.44 24.86 9.69
C ASN A 75 1.94 24.95 8.23
N ALA A 76 3.01 25.72 7.98
CA ALA A 76 3.57 25.87 6.64
C ALA A 76 4.15 24.54 6.09
N ASP A 77 4.86 23.79 6.93
CA ASP A 77 5.39 22.47 6.59
C ASP A 77 4.27 21.46 6.28
N LEU A 78 3.18 21.50 7.05
CA LEU A 78 2.00 20.65 6.89
C LEU A 78 1.24 20.99 5.60
N GLU A 79 1.08 22.28 5.26
CA GLU A 79 0.52 22.70 3.96
C GLU A 79 1.39 22.28 2.78
N ALA A 80 2.73 22.37 2.90
CA ALA A 80 3.65 21.91 1.87
C ALA A 80 3.53 20.40 1.65
N ALA A 81 3.58 19.61 2.73
CA ALA A 81 3.44 18.15 2.65
C ALA A 81 2.07 17.71 2.10
N ARG A 82 0.99 18.43 2.43
CA ARG A 82 -0.35 18.18 1.84
C ARG A 82 -0.37 18.44 0.33
N LYS A 83 0.21 19.54 -0.16
CA LYS A 83 0.31 19.83 -1.60
C LYS A 83 1.12 18.77 -2.35
N GLU A 84 2.21 18.29 -1.77
CA GLU A 84 3.00 17.18 -2.33
C GLU A 84 2.18 15.87 -2.42
N LEU A 85 1.39 15.56 -1.38
CA LEU A 85 0.54 14.38 -1.38
C LEU A 85 -0.60 14.49 -2.41
N GLU A 86 -1.26 15.65 -2.52
CA GLU A 86 -2.31 15.89 -3.52
C GLU A 86 -1.78 15.75 -4.95
N ALA A 87 -0.58 16.28 -5.23
CA ALA A 87 0.08 16.11 -6.52
C ALA A 87 0.36 14.63 -6.84
N ALA A 88 0.91 13.87 -5.88
CA ALA A 88 1.17 12.44 -6.05
C ALA A 88 -0.11 11.63 -6.30
N VAL A 89 -1.18 11.90 -5.55
CA VAL A 89 -2.49 11.23 -5.70
C VAL A 89 -3.13 11.58 -7.06
N ALA A 90 -2.98 12.81 -7.54
CA ALA A 90 -3.45 13.22 -8.86
C ALA A 90 -2.69 12.49 -10.00
N GLU A 91 -1.35 12.39 -9.91
CA GLU A 91 -0.54 11.58 -10.84
C GLU A 91 -0.99 10.12 -10.83
N ARG A 92 -1.15 9.51 -9.66
CA ARG A 92 -1.58 8.10 -9.51
C ARG A 92 -2.96 7.85 -10.13
N ASN A 93 -3.91 8.77 -9.93
CA ASN A 93 -5.26 8.65 -10.49
C ASN A 93 -5.25 8.77 -12.02
N SER A 94 -4.42 9.66 -12.59
CA SER A 94 -4.21 9.78 -14.04
C SER A 94 -3.58 8.51 -14.63
N ILE A 95 -2.55 7.96 -13.98
CA ILE A 95 -1.89 6.70 -14.36
C ILE A 95 -2.89 5.53 -14.36
N ASN A 96 -3.74 5.42 -13.33
CA ASN A 96 -4.76 4.36 -13.26
C ASN A 96 -5.82 4.52 -14.36
N GLN A 97 -6.25 5.74 -14.70
CA GLN A 97 -7.17 5.97 -15.82
C GLN A 97 -6.55 5.51 -17.14
N GLN A 98 -5.30 5.90 -17.44
CA GLN A 98 -4.58 5.46 -18.64
C GLN A 98 -4.41 3.93 -18.68
N GLU A 99 -4.08 3.30 -17.56
CA GLU A 99 -3.98 1.84 -17.45
C GLU A 99 -5.32 1.14 -17.73
N THR A 100 -6.45 1.64 -17.21
CA THR A 100 -7.77 1.06 -17.52
C THR A 100 -8.14 1.22 -19.00
N GLN A 101 -7.77 2.35 -19.61
CA GLN A 101 -8.00 2.57 -21.04
C GLN A 101 -7.15 1.64 -21.91
N TYR A 102 -5.84 1.55 -21.67
CA TYR A 102 -4.96 0.65 -22.43
C TYR A 102 -5.28 -0.83 -22.22
N ASN A 103 -5.71 -1.24 -21.02
CA ASN A 103 -6.19 -2.60 -20.80
C ASN A 103 -7.47 -2.90 -21.59
N ARG A 104 -8.39 -1.94 -21.73
CA ARG A 104 -9.59 -2.11 -22.56
C ARG A 104 -9.23 -2.22 -24.04
N GLU A 105 -8.36 -1.35 -24.54
CA GLU A 105 -7.84 -1.39 -25.92
C GLU A 105 -7.07 -2.69 -26.20
N LEU A 106 -6.31 -3.21 -25.22
CA LEU A 106 -5.62 -4.50 -25.31
C LEU A 106 -6.61 -5.67 -25.35
N GLN A 107 -7.67 -5.65 -24.54
CA GLN A 107 -8.68 -6.70 -24.55
C GLN A 107 -9.51 -6.68 -25.85
N GLU A 108 -9.81 -5.49 -26.40
CA GLU A 108 -10.45 -5.34 -27.71
C GLU A 108 -9.56 -5.85 -28.86
N THR A 109 -8.24 -5.64 -28.82
CA THR A 109 -7.29 -6.14 -29.84
C THR A 109 -7.02 -7.64 -29.71
N LEU A 110 -6.91 -8.17 -28.48
CA LEU A 110 -6.81 -9.60 -28.23
C LEU A 110 -8.05 -10.36 -28.74
N ASN A 111 -9.26 -9.88 -28.45
CA ASN A 111 -10.49 -10.50 -28.94
C ASN A 111 -10.54 -10.55 -30.49
N LYS A 112 -10.08 -9.49 -31.17
CA LYS A 112 -9.97 -9.45 -32.65
C LYS A 112 -8.97 -10.50 -33.16
N LEU A 113 -7.83 -10.67 -32.47
CA LEU A 113 -6.84 -11.71 -32.80
C LEU A 113 -7.35 -13.13 -32.54
N THR A 114 -8.12 -13.36 -31.46
CA THR A 114 -8.70 -14.68 -31.17
C THR A 114 -9.69 -15.11 -32.27
N VAL A 115 -10.57 -14.20 -32.72
CA VAL A 115 -11.48 -14.50 -33.84
C VAL A 115 -10.70 -14.86 -35.11
N ALA A 116 -9.66 -14.07 -35.45
CA ALA A 116 -8.82 -14.36 -36.62
C ALA A 116 -8.03 -15.69 -36.50
N SER A 117 -7.74 -16.16 -35.29
CA SER A 117 -7.05 -17.43 -35.06
C SER A 117 -7.98 -18.66 -35.11
N VAL A 118 -9.28 -18.49 -34.86
CA VAL A 118 -10.26 -19.60 -34.96
C VAL A 118 -10.52 -19.94 -36.42
N ASP A 119 -10.66 -18.93 -37.28
CA ASP A 119 -10.77 -19.08 -38.75
C ASP A 119 -9.58 -19.89 -39.34
N GLN A 120 -8.42 -19.86 -38.69
CA GLN A 120 -7.21 -20.55 -39.13
C GLN A 120 -7.30 -22.09 -39.04
N ARG A 121 -8.20 -22.65 -38.21
CA ARG A 121 -8.39 -24.11 -38.06
C ARG A 121 -9.18 -24.76 -39.21
N GLU A 122 -10.04 -24.01 -39.90
CA GLU A 122 -10.69 -24.50 -41.11
C GLU A 122 -9.70 -24.65 -42.29
N SER A 123 -8.50 -24.06 -42.16
CA SER A 123 -7.52 -23.96 -43.23
C SER A 123 -6.70 -25.23 -43.48
N GLU A 124 -6.56 -26.19 -42.55
CA GLU A 124 -5.67 -27.36 -42.73
C GLU A 124 -5.96 -28.17 -44.01
N ARG A 125 -7.23 -28.29 -44.40
CA ARG A 125 -7.63 -28.98 -45.63
C ARG A 125 -7.29 -28.18 -46.90
N GLU A 126 -7.35 -26.86 -46.82
CA GLU A 126 -6.98 -25.96 -47.92
C GLU A 126 -5.46 -25.78 -48.02
N GLN A 127 -4.76 -25.82 -46.90
CA GLN A 127 -3.31 -25.72 -46.80
C GLN A 127 -2.64 -26.93 -47.46
N LYS A 128 -3.11 -28.15 -47.18
CA LYS A 128 -2.71 -29.38 -47.90
C LYS A 128 -2.97 -29.30 -49.41
N MET A 129 -4.09 -28.69 -49.82
CA MET A 129 -4.40 -28.47 -51.23
C MET A 129 -3.49 -27.43 -51.89
N LYS A 130 -3.09 -26.38 -51.15
CA LYS A 130 -2.16 -25.34 -51.60
C LYS A 130 -0.72 -25.86 -51.71
N GLU A 131 -0.25 -26.62 -50.73
CA GLU A 131 1.04 -27.31 -50.76
C GLU A 131 1.14 -28.24 -51.97
N CYS A 132 0.09 -29.02 -52.24
CA CYS A 132 0.04 -29.86 -53.44
C CYS A 132 0.03 -29.04 -54.75
N LEU A 133 -0.62 -27.87 -54.78
CA LEU A 133 -0.56 -26.95 -55.94
C LEU A 133 0.83 -26.34 -56.15
N GLU A 134 1.57 -26.05 -55.07
CA GLU A 134 2.96 -25.60 -55.17
C GLU A 134 3.88 -26.72 -55.64
N SER A 135 3.67 -27.97 -55.20
CA SER A 135 4.35 -29.15 -55.74
C SER A 135 4.03 -29.37 -57.23
N LEU A 136 2.76 -29.31 -57.63
CA LEU A 136 2.34 -29.43 -59.03
C LEU A 136 2.97 -28.35 -59.92
N LYS A 137 3.10 -27.10 -59.43
CA LYS A 137 3.79 -26.01 -60.14
C LYS A 137 5.30 -26.22 -60.26
N ARG A 138 5.94 -26.93 -59.33
CA ARG A 138 7.37 -27.28 -59.40
C ARG A 138 7.63 -28.41 -60.39
N VAL A 139 6.74 -29.42 -60.43
CA VAL A 139 6.88 -30.59 -61.32
C VAL A 139 6.45 -30.28 -62.75
N PHE A 140 5.40 -29.47 -62.95
CA PHE A 140 4.84 -29.16 -64.26
C PHE A 140 4.79 -27.65 -64.53
N SER A 141 5.64 -27.17 -65.44
CA SER A 141 5.72 -25.75 -65.83
C SER A 141 4.47 -25.21 -66.54
N GLY A 142 3.62 -26.10 -67.07
CA GLY A 142 2.37 -25.75 -67.76
C GLY A 142 1.15 -25.53 -66.85
N VAL A 143 1.34 -25.31 -65.54
CA VAL A 143 0.26 -25.14 -64.54
C VAL A 143 0.23 -23.71 -63.98
N HIS A 144 -0.77 -22.92 -64.36
CA HIS A 144 -0.86 -21.51 -63.93
C HIS A 144 -1.41 -21.34 -62.51
N GLY A 145 -2.29 -22.24 -62.06
CA GLY A 145 -2.89 -22.27 -60.72
C GLY A 145 -4.42 -22.30 -60.73
N ARG A 146 -5.04 -22.16 -59.55
CA ARG A 146 -6.50 -22.11 -59.41
C ARG A 146 -7.07 -20.80 -59.95
N LEU A 147 -8.29 -20.86 -60.46
CA LEU A 147 -9.04 -19.67 -60.87
C LEU A 147 -9.12 -18.61 -59.75
N LEU A 148 -9.43 -19.02 -58.51
CA LEU A 148 -9.45 -18.16 -57.31
C LEU A 148 -8.18 -17.31 -57.12
N ASP A 149 -7.00 -17.86 -57.40
CA ASP A 149 -5.73 -17.16 -57.18
C ASP A 149 -5.40 -16.17 -58.31
N LEU A 150 -6.07 -16.31 -59.47
CA LEU A 150 -5.75 -15.66 -60.74
C LEU A 150 -6.67 -14.49 -61.11
N PHE A 151 -7.72 -14.21 -60.31
CA PHE A 151 -8.62 -13.07 -60.54
C PHE A 151 -8.75 -12.14 -59.32
N THR A 152 -9.19 -10.91 -59.58
CA THR A 152 -9.59 -9.96 -58.54
C THR A 152 -10.92 -9.30 -58.94
N PRO A 153 -11.93 -9.21 -58.05
CA PRO A 153 -13.16 -8.48 -58.34
C PRO A 153 -12.94 -6.98 -58.19
N SER A 154 -13.44 -6.18 -59.13
CA SER A 154 -13.24 -4.72 -59.17
C SER A 154 -13.79 -3.99 -57.93
N GLN A 155 -14.90 -4.48 -57.35
CA GLN A 155 -15.51 -3.91 -56.15
C GLN A 155 -16.04 -4.99 -55.20
N ARG A 156 -15.98 -4.74 -53.88
CA ARG A 156 -16.44 -5.67 -52.82
C ARG A 156 -17.89 -6.12 -53.01
N LYS A 157 -18.77 -5.25 -53.53
CA LYS A 157 -20.18 -5.57 -53.80
C LYS A 157 -20.36 -6.74 -54.77
N TYR A 158 -19.41 -6.96 -55.67
CA TYR A 158 -19.49 -8.01 -56.67
C TYR A 158 -18.84 -9.34 -56.27
N ALA A 159 -18.25 -9.45 -55.08
CA ALA A 159 -17.61 -10.69 -54.62
C ALA A 159 -18.61 -11.86 -54.54
N VAL A 160 -19.83 -11.61 -54.04
CA VAL A 160 -20.92 -12.60 -53.94
C VAL A 160 -21.42 -13.06 -55.31
N PRO A 161 -21.86 -12.18 -56.24
CA PRO A 161 -22.28 -12.66 -57.56
C PRO A 161 -21.14 -13.31 -58.34
N VAL A 162 -19.89 -12.83 -58.24
CA VAL A 162 -18.75 -13.49 -58.93
C VAL A 162 -18.49 -14.90 -58.39
N SER A 163 -18.50 -15.11 -57.06
CA SER A 163 -18.32 -16.46 -56.49
C SER A 163 -19.44 -17.42 -56.94
N ILE A 164 -20.68 -16.92 -57.09
CA ILE A 164 -21.84 -17.70 -57.54
C ILE A 164 -21.83 -17.96 -59.05
N ILE A 165 -21.26 -17.05 -59.85
CA ILE A 165 -21.10 -17.22 -61.30
C ILE A 165 -20.09 -18.34 -61.57
N LEU A 166 -18.97 -18.33 -60.87
CA LEU A 166 -17.87 -19.29 -61.01
C LEU A 166 -18.18 -20.64 -60.34
N GLY A 167 -18.77 -20.63 -59.13
CA GLY A 167 -19.29 -21.80 -58.43
C GLY A 167 -18.31 -22.97 -58.39
N ARG A 168 -18.67 -24.08 -59.06
CA ARG A 168 -17.83 -25.30 -59.15
C ARG A 168 -16.47 -25.08 -59.83
N ASN A 169 -16.30 -24.01 -60.59
CA ASN A 169 -15.05 -23.68 -61.28
C ASN A 169 -14.11 -22.80 -60.43
N MET A 170 -14.47 -22.45 -59.18
CA MET A 170 -13.60 -21.66 -58.28
C MET A 170 -12.26 -22.33 -58.01
N ASP A 171 -12.29 -23.65 -57.76
CA ASP A 171 -11.12 -24.49 -57.51
C ASP A 171 -10.58 -25.15 -58.79
N ALA A 172 -11.02 -24.69 -59.97
CA ALA A 172 -10.52 -25.20 -61.25
C ALA A 172 -9.10 -24.69 -61.54
N ILE A 173 -8.22 -25.59 -61.97
CA ILE A 173 -6.80 -25.33 -62.23
C ILE A 173 -6.62 -25.09 -63.73
N ILE A 174 -6.02 -23.96 -64.11
CA ILE A 174 -5.71 -23.65 -65.51
C ILE A 174 -4.37 -24.26 -65.90
N VAL A 175 -4.35 -24.95 -67.04
CA VAL A 175 -3.16 -25.60 -67.62
C VAL A 175 -3.06 -25.30 -69.11
N ASP A 176 -1.84 -25.34 -69.67
CA ASP A 176 -1.63 -25.02 -71.10
C ASP A 176 -2.18 -26.12 -72.03
N GLN A 177 -1.78 -27.38 -71.78
CA GLN A 177 -2.09 -28.52 -72.63
C GLN A 177 -2.92 -29.60 -71.92
N GLN A 178 -3.68 -30.38 -72.70
CA GLN A 178 -4.46 -31.51 -72.19
C GLN A 178 -3.58 -32.65 -71.65
N LYS A 179 -2.37 -32.87 -72.18
CA LYS A 179 -1.45 -33.91 -71.69
C LYS A 179 -1.04 -33.67 -70.24
N THR A 180 -0.59 -32.45 -69.95
CA THR A 180 -0.24 -31.99 -68.59
C THR A 180 -1.42 -32.12 -67.63
N ALA A 181 -2.67 -31.92 -68.09
CA ALA A 181 -3.85 -32.16 -67.28
C ALA A 181 -4.01 -33.63 -66.86
N ILE A 182 -3.76 -34.57 -67.77
CA ILE A 182 -3.87 -36.03 -67.51
C ILE A 182 -2.76 -36.47 -66.54
N GLU A 183 -1.53 -36.00 -66.74
CA GLU A 183 -0.39 -36.24 -65.84
C GLU A 183 -0.65 -35.70 -64.43
N CYS A 184 -1.17 -34.47 -64.32
CA CYS A 184 -1.58 -33.89 -63.03
C CYS A 184 -2.72 -34.69 -62.35
N ILE A 185 -3.68 -35.23 -63.12
CA ILE A 185 -4.75 -36.08 -62.59
C ILE A 185 -4.20 -37.42 -62.08
N GLN A 186 -3.23 -38.00 -62.77
CA GLN A 186 -2.57 -39.23 -62.31
C GLN A 186 -1.81 -38.98 -61.00
N TYR A 187 -1.02 -37.91 -60.92
CA TYR A 187 -0.32 -37.51 -59.69
C TYR A 187 -1.28 -37.28 -58.51
N ILE A 188 -2.42 -36.60 -58.73
CA ILE A 188 -3.45 -36.38 -57.69
C ILE A 188 -4.10 -37.70 -57.24
N ARG A 189 -4.27 -38.68 -58.14
CA ARG A 189 -4.78 -40.02 -57.81
C ARG A 189 -3.81 -40.82 -56.95
N GLU A 190 -2.52 -40.79 -57.31
CA GLU A 190 -1.45 -41.45 -56.54
C GLU A 190 -1.37 -40.88 -55.11
N GLN A 191 -1.49 -39.55 -54.97
CA GLN A 191 -1.55 -38.85 -53.68
C GLN A 191 -2.91 -38.96 -52.95
N ARG A 192 -3.91 -39.65 -53.53
CA ARG A 192 -5.28 -39.81 -52.99
C ARG A 192 -6.03 -38.48 -52.67
N LEU A 193 -5.70 -37.40 -53.37
CA LEU A 193 -6.19 -36.05 -53.08
C LEU A 193 -7.51 -35.69 -53.79
N GLY A 194 -8.61 -36.33 -53.37
CA GLY A 194 -9.97 -35.91 -53.71
C GLY A 194 -10.28 -35.81 -55.21
N HIS A 195 -10.96 -34.74 -55.63
CA HIS A 195 -11.24 -34.45 -57.03
C HIS A 195 -10.85 -33.00 -57.39
N ALA A 196 -10.20 -32.81 -58.54
CA ALA A 196 -9.82 -31.51 -59.08
C ALA A 196 -10.36 -31.33 -60.51
N THR A 197 -10.73 -30.10 -60.87
CA THR A 197 -11.18 -29.75 -62.23
C THR A 197 -10.05 -29.04 -62.95
N PHE A 198 -9.72 -29.46 -64.18
CA PHE A 198 -8.67 -28.85 -64.98
C PHE A 198 -9.26 -28.16 -66.23
N ILE A 199 -8.75 -26.98 -66.56
CA ILE A 199 -9.14 -26.18 -67.73
C ILE A 199 -7.92 -26.03 -68.64
N PRO A 200 -7.79 -26.87 -69.70
CA PRO A 200 -6.73 -26.73 -70.70
C PRO A 200 -6.99 -25.54 -71.63
N LEU A 201 -6.01 -24.65 -71.82
CA LEU A 201 -6.15 -23.46 -72.66
C LEU A 201 -6.21 -23.78 -74.17
N ASP A 202 -5.58 -24.85 -74.62
CA ASP A 202 -5.57 -25.26 -76.02
C ASP A 202 -6.97 -25.70 -76.52
N THR A 203 -7.54 -26.73 -75.89
CA THR A 203 -8.77 -27.41 -76.34
C THR A 203 -10.09 -26.74 -75.92
N ILE A 204 -10.05 -25.60 -75.22
CA ILE A 204 -11.25 -24.93 -74.71
C ILE A 204 -12.06 -24.24 -75.82
N VAL A 205 -13.28 -24.74 -76.07
CA VAL A 205 -14.21 -24.14 -77.03
C VAL A 205 -15.04 -23.07 -76.35
N VAL A 206 -14.72 -21.80 -76.64
CA VAL A 206 -15.40 -20.64 -76.08
C VAL A 206 -16.48 -20.14 -77.04
N LYS A 207 -17.66 -19.79 -76.52
CA LYS A 207 -18.71 -19.12 -77.32
C LYS A 207 -18.47 -17.60 -77.28
N PRO A 208 -18.42 -16.90 -78.43
CA PRO A 208 -18.15 -15.47 -78.45
C PRO A 208 -19.22 -14.69 -77.69
N ILE A 209 -18.77 -13.68 -76.94
CA ILE A 209 -19.62 -12.81 -76.16
C ILE A 209 -20.39 -11.89 -77.11
N ASN A 210 -21.71 -11.79 -76.92
CA ASN A 210 -22.56 -10.98 -77.79
C ASN A 210 -22.60 -9.54 -77.26
N ASP A 211 -21.80 -8.66 -77.86
CA ASP A 211 -21.51 -7.30 -77.36
C ASP A 211 -22.77 -6.41 -77.24
N LYS A 212 -23.85 -6.78 -77.93
CA LYS A 212 -25.20 -6.21 -77.76
C LYS A 212 -25.61 -6.12 -76.28
N TYR A 213 -25.21 -7.08 -75.44
CA TYR A 213 -25.58 -7.12 -74.02
C TYR A 213 -25.01 -5.98 -73.15
N ARG A 214 -23.99 -5.22 -73.62
CA ARG A 214 -23.50 -4.04 -72.89
C ARG A 214 -24.46 -2.84 -72.89
N SER A 215 -25.39 -2.77 -73.84
CA SER A 215 -26.21 -1.56 -74.08
C SER A 215 -27.66 -1.63 -73.58
N PHE A 216 -28.07 -2.69 -72.87
CA PHE A 216 -29.50 -2.97 -72.62
C PHE A 216 -30.15 -2.16 -71.48
N MET A 217 -29.43 -1.82 -70.40
CA MET A 217 -30.00 -1.12 -69.24
C MET A 217 -28.89 -0.56 -68.32
N LYS A 218 -29.14 0.58 -67.64
CA LYS A 218 -28.34 0.98 -66.47
C LYS A 218 -28.70 0.03 -65.31
N GLY A 219 -27.74 -0.74 -64.82
CA GLY A 219 -27.93 -1.70 -63.71
C GLY A 219 -27.75 -3.19 -64.07
N ALA A 220 -27.37 -3.48 -65.32
CA ALA A 220 -26.90 -4.80 -65.73
C ALA A 220 -25.50 -4.68 -66.36
N ARG A 221 -24.57 -5.57 -66.00
CA ARG A 221 -23.18 -5.62 -66.51
C ARG A 221 -22.78 -7.05 -66.82
N LEU A 222 -21.88 -7.27 -67.77
CA LEU A 222 -21.34 -8.62 -67.98
C LEU A 222 -20.39 -8.98 -66.82
N ALA A 223 -20.40 -10.25 -66.43
CA ALA A 223 -19.52 -10.77 -65.39
C ALA A 223 -18.02 -10.55 -65.69
N ILE A 224 -17.64 -10.55 -66.97
CA ILE A 224 -16.25 -10.34 -67.41
C ILE A 224 -15.76 -8.90 -67.15
N ASP A 225 -16.63 -7.90 -67.28
CA ASP A 225 -16.32 -6.47 -67.03
C ASP A 225 -16.18 -6.13 -65.54
N VAL A 226 -16.48 -7.10 -64.66
CA VAL A 226 -16.48 -6.96 -63.19
C VAL A 226 -15.21 -7.57 -62.57
N ILE A 227 -14.45 -8.33 -63.35
CA ILE A 227 -13.29 -9.13 -62.93
C ILE A 227 -12.03 -8.62 -63.63
N THR A 228 -10.98 -8.35 -62.87
CA THR A 228 -9.64 -8.07 -63.41
C THR A 228 -8.80 -9.35 -63.42
N TYR A 229 -8.28 -9.70 -64.60
CA TYR A 229 -7.48 -10.90 -64.91
C TYR A 229 -6.34 -10.57 -65.89
N ASN A 230 -5.47 -11.54 -66.18
CA ASN A 230 -4.34 -11.41 -67.11
C ASN A 230 -4.73 -11.91 -68.51
N ASP A 231 -4.42 -11.15 -69.57
CA ASP A 231 -4.83 -11.39 -70.97
C ASP A 231 -4.55 -12.82 -71.46
N LYS A 232 -3.45 -13.45 -71.02
CA LYS A 232 -3.11 -14.85 -71.38
C LYS A 232 -4.18 -15.87 -70.96
N LEU A 233 -5.02 -15.54 -69.98
CA LEU A 233 -6.04 -16.41 -69.40
C LEU A 233 -7.46 -16.07 -69.89
N GLU A 234 -7.61 -15.15 -70.84
CA GLU A 234 -8.92 -14.66 -71.29
C GLU A 234 -9.86 -15.79 -71.72
N ARG A 235 -9.37 -16.78 -72.49
CA ARG A 235 -10.17 -17.94 -72.93
C ARG A 235 -10.79 -18.72 -71.75
N ALA A 236 -10.06 -18.87 -70.65
CA ALA A 236 -10.54 -19.56 -69.45
C ALA A 236 -11.61 -18.73 -68.71
N PHE A 237 -11.42 -17.42 -68.57
CA PHE A 237 -12.41 -16.53 -67.93
C PHE A 237 -13.67 -16.36 -68.79
N GLN A 238 -13.54 -16.25 -70.11
CA GLN A 238 -14.69 -16.24 -71.03
C GLN A 238 -15.49 -17.55 -70.96
N TYR A 239 -14.84 -18.71 -70.82
CA TYR A 239 -15.52 -19.99 -70.61
C TYR A 239 -16.23 -20.06 -69.24
N ALA A 240 -15.54 -19.68 -68.16
CA ALA A 240 -16.07 -19.78 -66.80
C ALA A 240 -17.22 -18.78 -66.53
N CYS A 241 -17.12 -17.56 -67.05
CA CYS A 241 -18.14 -16.52 -66.88
C CYS A 241 -19.25 -16.62 -67.94
N GLY A 242 -18.90 -16.89 -69.19
CA GLY A 242 -19.80 -16.91 -70.35
C GLY A 242 -20.63 -15.64 -70.51
N ASN A 243 -21.76 -15.77 -71.24
CA ASN A 243 -22.78 -14.72 -71.34
C ASN A 243 -23.64 -14.66 -70.06
N THR A 244 -23.02 -14.30 -68.93
CA THR A 244 -23.70 -14.11 -67.64
C THR A 244 -23.74 -12.61 -67.29
N LEU A 245 -24.92 -12.10 -66.97
CA LEU A 245 -25.15 -10.73 -66.53
C LEU A 245 -25.28 -10.64 -65.01
N VAL A 246 -24.53 -9.73 -64.41
CA VAL A 246 -24.73 -9.27 -63.03
C VAL A 246 -25.75 -8.14 -63.06
N CYS A 247 -26.83 -8.28 -62.29
CA CYS A 247 -27.92 -7.31 -62.17
C CYS A 247 -27.98 -6.76 -60.75
N ASP A 248 -28.27 -5.46 -60.59
CA ASP A 248 -28.36 -4.85 -59.26
C ASP A 248 -29.58 -5.33 -58.46
N THR A 249 -30.70 -5.67 -59.12
CA THR A 249 -31.93 -6.16 -58.46
C THR A 249 -32.57 -7.37 -59.18
N LEU A 250 -33.38 -8.13 -58.43
CA LEU A 250 -34.15 -9.27 -58.96
C LEU A 250 -35.18 -8.85 -60.02
N GLU A 251 -35.73 -7.64 -59.92
CA GLU A 251 -36.69 -7.09 -60.89
C GLU A 251 -36.02 -6.88 -62.26
N ILE A 252 -34.82 -6.31 -62.28
CA ILE A 252 -34.01 -6.15 -63.50
C ILE A 252 -33.67 -7.53 -64.10
N ALA A 253 -33.30 -8.51 -63.26
CA ALA A 253 -33.03 -9.87 -63.72
C ALA A 253 -34.26 -10.55 -64.35
N LYS A 254 -35.44 -10.44 -63.71
CA LYS A 254 -36.71 -10.97 -64.24
C LYS A 254 -37.11 -10.31 -65.56
N TYR A 255 -36.98 -8.99 -65.66
CA TYR A 255 -37.27 -8.23 -66.88
C TYR A 255 -36.42 -8.69 -68.08
N ILE A 256 -35.12 -8.93 -67.86
CA ILE A 256 -34.19 -9.39 -68.91
C ILE A 256 -34.50 -10.83 -69.34
N CYS A 257 -34.74 -11.74 -68.39
CA CYS A 257 -34.93 -13.16 -68.70
C CYS A 257 -36.34 -13.51 -69.20
N TYR A 258 -37.40 -12.93 -68.61
CA TYR A 258 -38.79 -13.29 -68.92
C TYR A 258 -39.46 -12.34 -69.91
N GLU A 259 -39.42 -11.02 -69.70
CA GLU A 259 -40.14 -10.06 -70.56
C GLU A 259 -39.46 -9.84 -71.91
N LYS A 260 -38.12 -9.75 -71.93
CA LYS A 260 -37.34 -9.69 -73.17
C LYS A 260 -36.98 -11.07 -73.75
N ASN A 261 -37.39 -12.15 -73.08
CA ASN A 261 -37.22 -13.56 -73.48
C ASN A 261 -35.79 -13.91 -73.95
N GLN A 262 -34.78 -13.32 -73.31
CA GLN A 262 -33.39 -13.41 -73.73
C GLN A 262 -32.67 -14.62 -73.08
N GLN A 263 -32.00 -15.44 -73.90
CA GLN A 263 -31.33 -16.69 -73.50
C GLN A 263 -30.00 -16.48 -72.75
N VAL A 264 -30.04 -15.72 -71.65
CA VAL A 264 -28.90 -15.26 -70.84
C VAL A 264 -29.06 -15.72 -69.38
N LYS A 265 -27.94 -16.03 -68.71
CA LYS A 265 -27.92 -16.29 -67.26
C LYS A 265 -27.85 -14.93 -66.55
N ALA A 266 -28.76 -14.65 -65.63
CA ALA A 266 -28.73 -13.44 -64.82
C ALA A 266 -28.42 -13.81 -63.36
N VAL A 267 -27.61 -13.00 -62.67
CA VAL A 267 -27.27 -13.16 -61.25
C VAL A 267 -27.44 -11.83 -60.54
N THR A 268 -28.16 -11.79 -59.42
CA THR A 268 -28.32 -10.57 -58.62
C THR A 268 -27.15 -10.35 -57.66
N LEU A 269 -26.96 -9.12 -57.17
CA LEU A 269 -26.04 -8.84 -56.05
C LEU A 269 -26.33 -9.72 -54.82
N ASP A 270 -27.61 -9.99 -54.55
CA ASP A 270 -28.09 -10.85 -53.45
C ASP A 270 -27.90 -12.35 -53.70
N GLY A 271 -27.28 -12.74 -54.81
CA GLY A 271 -26.92 -14.13 -55.11
C GLY A 271 -28.04 -15.01 -55.66
N THR A 272 -29.17 -14.43 -56.09
CA THR A 272 -30.19 -15.20 -56.83
C THR A 272 -29.78 -15.35 -58.29
N ILE A 273 -29.96 -16.55 -58.85
CA ILE A 273 -29.60 -16.92 -60.22
C ILE A 273 -30.86 -17.20 -61.03
N ILE A 274 -30.98 -16.61 -62.22
CA ILE A 274 -31.91 -17.04 -63.25
C ILE A 274 -31.09 -17.72 -64.36
N HIS A 275 -31.34 -19.01 -64.58
CA HIS A 275 -30.69 -19.79 -65.61
C HIS A 275 -31.33 -19.50 -66.99
N LYS A 276 -30.59 -19.78 -68.07
CA LYS A 276 -31.06 -19.61 -69.46
C LYS A 276 -32.34 -20.38 -69.77
N SER A 277 -32.59 -21.48 -69.07
CA SER A 277 -33.80 -22.31 -69.14
C SER A 277 -34.99 -21.76 -68.33
N GLY A 278 -34.88 -20.58 -67.71
CA GLY A 278 -35.93 -20.00 -66.87
C GLY A 278 -36.02 -20.56 -65.44
N LEU A 279 -35.15 -21.51 -65.07
CA LEU A 279 -35.02 -21.99 -63.69
C LEU A 279 -34.44 -20.88 -62.80
N VAL A 280 -35.01 -20.69 -61.61
CA VAL A 280 -34.52 -19.75 -60.60
C VAL A 280 -33.90 -20.54 -59.45
N THR A 281 -32.66 -20.22 -59.10
CA THR A 281 -31.92 -20.83 -57.99
C THR A 281 -31.56 -19.73 -57.00
N GLY A 282 -31.94 -19.88 -55.73
CA GLY A 282 -31.63 -18.91 -54.68
C GLY A 282 -31.73 -19.52 -53.29
N GLY A 283 -30.83 -19.13 -52.41
CA GLY A 283 -30.73 -19.62 -51.04
C GLY A 283 -29.42 -19.22 -50.39
N HIS A 284 -29.40 -19.09 -49.06
CA HIS A 284 -28.18 -18.89 -48.29
C HIS A 284 -27.60 -20.26 -47.93
N SER A 285 -26.72 -20.82 -48.78
CA SER A 285 -25.93 -22.00 -48.42
C SER A 285 -24.55 -21.60 -47.92
N ASP A 286 -24.02 -22.34 -46.94
CA ASP A 286 -22.69 -22.05 -46.35
C ASP A 286 -21.56 -22.07 -47.39
N ASP A 287 -21.67 -22.90 -48.43
CA ASP A 287 -20.76 -22.93 -49.60
C ASP A 287 -20.66 -21.59 -50.37
N ILE A 288 -21.71 -20.78 -50.35
CA ILE A 288 -21.70 -19.45 -50.98
C ILE A 288 -21.01 -18.44 -50.05
N LEU A 289 -21.17 -18.59 -48.73
CA LEU A 289 -20.45 -17.78 -47.75
C LEU A 289 -18.95 -18.10 -47.73
N THR A 290 -18.53 -19.36 -47.81
CA THR A 290 -17.10 -19.72 -47.92
C THR A 290 -16.48 -19.17 -49.20
N GLY A 291 -17.16 -19.27 -50.35
CA GLY A 291 -16.70 -18.63 -51.59
C GLY A 291 -16.49 -17.11 -51.48
N ALA A 292 -17.38 -16.40 -50.78
CA ALA A 292 -17.23 -14.95 -50.55
C ALA A 292 -16.23 -14.60 -49.41
N LYS A 293 -16.06 -15.48 -48.41
CA LYS A 293 -15.04 -15.36 -47.35
C LYS A 293 -13.62 -15.57 -47.88
N ARG A 294 -13.39 -16.59 -48.73
CA ARG A 294 -12.11 -16.90 -49.39
C ARG A 294 -11.52 -15.71 -50.15
N VAL A 295 -12.35 -14.97 -50.90
CA VAL A 295 -11.92 -13.74 -51.61
C VAL A 295 -11.64 -12.57 -50.64
N ALA A 296 -12.24 -12.57 -49.44
CA ALA A 296 -11.98 -11.57 -48.40
C ALA A 296 -10.76 -11.89 -47.51
N GLU A 297 -10.41 -13.16 -47.34
CA GLU A 297 -9.26 -13.63 -46.53
C GLU A 297 -7.92 -13.08 -47.02
N LYS A 298 -7.74 -12.91 -48.33
CA LYS A 298 -6.53 -12.29 -48.89
C LYS A 298 -6.29 -10.84 -48.42
N ARG A 299 -7.31 -10.16 -47.87
CA ARG A 299 -7.19 -8.84 -47.20
C ARG A 299 -7.24 -8.91 -45.67
N ARG A 300 -7.39 -10.10 -45.08
CA ARG A 300 -7.37 -10.29 -43.61
C ARG A 300 -5.96 -10.54 -43.07
N ALA A 301 -5.08 -11.17 -43.84
CA ALA A 301 -3.70 -11.45 -43.44
C ALA A 301 -2.95 -10.17 -43.00
N ASP A 302 -2.99 -9.11 -43.82
CA ASP A 302 -2.32 -7.83 -43.51
C ASP A 302 -2.83 -7.19 -42.20
N ASN A 303 -4.15 -7.31 -41.91
CA ASN A 303 -4.74 -6.79 -40.67
C ASN A 303 -4.25 -7.52 -39.41
N ILE A 304 -3.82 -8.79 -39.51
CA ILE A 304 -3.36 -9.57 -38.35
C ILE A 304 -2.03 -9.04 -37.83
N ASP A 305 -1.12 -8.65 -38.72
CA ASP A 305 0.18 -8.08 -38.33
C ASP A 305 0.05 -6.65 -37.81
N GLU A 306 -0.88 -5.85 -38.34
CA GLU A 306 -1.24 -4.56 -37.73
C GLU A 306 -1.81 -4.72 -36.31
N LEU A 307 -2.72 -5.68 -36.09
CA LEU A 307 -3.26 -5.98 -34.77
C LEU A 307 -2.20 -6.51 -33.78
N ARG A 308 -1.22 -7.28 -34.26
CA ARG A 308 -0.06 -7.72 -33.45
C ARG A 308 0.83 -6.54 -33.05
N ARG A 309 1.12 -5.60 -33.95
CA ARG A 309 1.85 -4.37 -33.61
C ARG A 309 1.10 -3.52 -32.59
N GLN A 310 -0.22 -3.35 -32.74
CA GLN A 310 -1.04 -2.62 -31.77
C GLN A 310 -1.02 -3.27 -30.38
N ARG A 311 -1.08 -4.60 -30.29
CA ARG A 311 -0.91 -5.35 -29.04
C ARG A 311 0.45 -5.04 -28.39
N ASP A 312 1.53 -5.08 -29.16
CA ASP A 312 2.89 -4.89 -28.63
C ASP A 312 3.15 -3.43 -28.18
N ASP A 313 2.61 -2.46 -28.92
CA ASP A 313 2.59 -1.05 -28.50
C ASP A 313 1.83 -0.86 -27.18
N LEU A 314 0.65 -1.47 -27.03
CA LEU A 314 -0.15 -1.39 -25.81
C LEU A 314 0.54 -2.07 -24.62
N LEU A 315 1.17 -3.23 -24.83
CA LEU A 315 1.99 -3.92 -23.83
C LEU A 315 3.20 -3.08 -23.41
N SER A 316 3.85 -2.38 -24.35
CA SER A 316 4.98 -1.48 -24.02
C SER A 316 4.54 -0.28 -23.17
N LYS A 317 3.38 0.31 -23.47
CA LYS A 317 2.77 1.42 -22.72
C LYS A 317 2.38 0.98 -21.30
N LEU A 318 1.74 -0.18 -21.16
CA LEU A 318 1.43 -0.80 -19.87
C LEU A 318 2.68 -1.08 -19.03
N ASN A 319 3.75 -1.61 -19.65
CA ASN A 319 5.04 -1.85 -18.96
C ASN A 319 5.79 -0.58 -18.55
N ASN A 320 5.52 0.56 -19.19
CA ASN A 320 6.07 1.85 -18.76
C ASN A 320 5.24 2.47 -17.62
N LEU A 321 3.92 2.34 -17.64
CA LEU A 321 3.05 2.73 -16.52
C LEU A 321 3.30 1.90 -15.26
N SER A 322 3.51 0.58 -15.39
CA SER A 322 3.77 -0.31 -14.25
C SER A 322 5.08 0.00 -13.51
N LYS A 323 6.09 0.54 -14.19
CA LYS A 323 7.32 1.06 -13.56
C LYS A 323 7.06 2.30 -12.70
N SER A 324 6.13 3.17 -13.11
CA SER A 324 5.76 4.38 -12.37
C SER A 324 5.03 4.08 -11.05
N LYS A 325 4.27 2.98 -10.99
CA LYS A 325 3.53 2.53 -9.78
C LYS A 325 4.40 2.28 -8.54
N ARG A 326 5.73 2.12 -8.67
CA ARG A 326 6.63 1.94 -7.53
C ARG A 326 6.71 3.15 -6.58
N ARG A 327 6.06 4.27 -6.92
CA ARG A 327 5.93 5.46 -6.05
C ARG A 327 4.91 5.33 -4.90
N GLY A 328 4.14 4.24 -4.78
CA GLY A 328 3.17 4.07 -3.69
C GLY A 328 3.75 4.28 -2.28
N ASN A 329 4.98 3.81 -2.04
CA ASN A 329 5.68 3.99 -0.78
C ASN A 329 5.93 5.47 -0.42
N PHE A 330 6.04 6.36 -1.42
CA PHE A 330 6.22 7.80 -1.20
C PHE A 330 4.92 8.44 -0.68
N GLU A 331 3.74 8.00 -1.15
CA GLU A 331 2.46 8.45 -0.60
C GLU A 331 2.27 8.00 0.86
N GLU A 332 2.61 6.76 1.20
CA GLU A 332 2.53 6.27 2.59
C GLU A 332 3.51 7.00 3.50
N GLN A 333 4.74 7.23 3.02
CA GLN A 333 5.73 8.03 3.74
C GLN A 333 5.22 9.46 3.99
N LYS A 334 4.68 10.14 2.96
CA LYS A 334 4.11 11.49 3.09
C LYS A 334 2.85 11.53 3.97
N LYS A 335 1.98 10.52 3.93
CA LYS A 335 0.84 10.38 4.87
C LYS A 335 1.31 10.22 6.31
N SER A 336 2.36 9.43 6.55
CA SER A 336 2.97 9.28 7.88
C SER A 336 3.59 10.59 8.38
N GLU A 337 4.24 11.35 7.49
CA GLU A 337 4.83 12.66 7.77
C GLU A 337 3.74 13.69 8.12
N ILE A 338 2.66 13.75 7.35
CA ILE A 338 1.49 14.61 7.64
C ILE A 338 0.85 14.22 8.99
N SER A 339 0.62 12.93 9.27
CA SER A 339 0.08 12.50 10.57
C SER A 339 1.01 12.85 11.74
N GLY A 340 2.33 12.80 11.52
CA GLY A 340 3.34 13.24 12.48
C GLY A 340 3.30 14.75 12.72
N LEU A 341 3.19 15.54 11.66
CA LEU A 341 3.08 17.01 11.75
C LEU A 341 1.74 17.43 12.37
N GLU A 342 0.61 16.81 12.02
CA GLU A 342 -0.71 17.08 12.59
C GLU A 342 -0.77 16.80 14.10
N SER A 343 -0.14 15.71 14.57
CA SER A 343 -0.09 15.40 16.01
C SER A 343 0.75 16.41 16.79
N ARG A 344 1.92 16.80 16.26
CA ARG A 344 2.77 17.86 16.84
C ARG A 344 2.07 19.21 16.83
N LEU A 345 1.38 19.56 15.75
CA LEU A 345 0.63 20.80 15.61
C LEU A 345 -0.49 20.90 16.65
N LYS A 346 -1.28 19.83 16.84
CA LYS A 346 -2.31 19.78 17.90
C LYS A 346 -1.70 19.98 19.29
N PHE A 347 -0.62 19.28 19.60
CA PHE A 347 0.06 19.42 20.89
C PHE A 347 0.54 20.86 21.14
N SER A 348 1.25 21.47 20.20
CA SER A 348 1.72 22.86 20.34
C SER A 348 0.58 23.90 20.29
N GLN A 349 -0.54 23.62 19.62
CA GLN A 349 -1.76 24.45 19.71
C GLN A 349 -2.41 24.37 21.10
N GLU A 350 -2.49 23.18 21.69
CA GLU A 350 -2.97 22.99 23.06
C GLU A 350 -2.06 23.72 24.06
N GLU A 351 -0.73 23.58 23.95
CA GLU A 351 0.25 24.34 24.75
C GLU A 351 0.04 25.86 24.63
N LEU A 352 -0.09 26.38 23.40
CA LEU A 352 -0.32 27.81 23.14
C LEU A 352 -1.65 28.29 23.75
N SER A 353 -2.69 27.45 23.72
CA SER A 353 -3.99 27.74 24.35
C SER A 353 -3.87 27.81 25.89
N VAL A 354 -3.11 26.90 26.51
CA VAL A 354 -2.85 26.88 27.96
C VAL A 354 -2.01 28.09 28.38
N ILE A 355 -0.97 28.43 27.61
CA ILE A 355 -0.13 29.61 27.82
C ILE A 355 -0.97 30.90 27.69
N THR A 356 -1.88 30.96 26.72
CA THR A 356 -2.75 32.13 26.53
C THR A 356 -3.73 32.30 27.69
N ARG A 357 -4.37 31.23 28.16
CA ARG A 357 -5.24 31.27 29.36
C ARG A 357 -4.48 31.69 30.62
N LYS A 358 -3.23 31.24 30.79
CA LYS A 358 -2.35 31.69 31.88
C LYS A 358 -2.06 33.19 31.81
N LEU A 359 -1.76 33.73 30.63
CA LEU A 359 -1.59 35.18 30.44
C LEU A 359 -2.87 35.97 30.70
N GLU A 360 -4.04 35.46 30.34
CA GLU A 360 -5.33 36.08 30.66
C GLU A 360 -5.57 36.13 32.17
N SER A 361 -5.27 35.04 32.91
CA SER A 361 -5.32 35.00 34.37
C SER A 361 -4.39 36.05 34.99
N ILE A 362 -3.10 36.04 34.62
CA ILE A 362 -2.10 36.99 35.15
C ILE A 362 -2.47 38.45 34.84
N ASN A 363 -3.01 38.74 33.64
CA ASN A 363 -3.49 40.08 33.32
C ASN A 363 -4.71 40.48 34.17
N SER A 364 -5.61 39.55 34.48
CA SER A 364 -6.76 39.83 35.36
C SER A 364 -6.32 40.10 36.82
N GLU A 365 -5.33 39.35 37.33
CA GLU A 365 -4.73 39.57 38.64
C GLU A 365 -3.98 40.90 38.73
N LEU A 366 -3.19 41.25 37.70
CA LEU A 366 -2.52 42.55 37.61
C LEU A 366 -3.52 43.72 37.59
N ASN A 367 -4.62 43.58 36.85
CA ASN A 367 -5.70 44.58 36.82
C ASN A 367 -6.40 44.71 38.19
N PHE A 368 -6.64 43.58 38.87
CA PHE A 368 -7.20 43.58 40.23
C PHE A 368 -6.26 44.30 41.22
N ILE A 369 -4.98 43.92 41.26
CA ILE A 369 -3.97 44.55 42.13
C ILE A 369 -3.81 46.03 41.81
N ALA A 370 -3.86 46.44 40.55
CA ALA A 370 -3.82 47.84 40.15
C ALA A 370 -5.05 48.62 40.69
N SER A 371 -6.24 48.03 40.64
CA SER A 371 -7.46 48.64 41.21
C SER A 371 -7.39 48.76 42.74
N GLU A 372 -6.92 47.71 43.44
CA GLU A 372 -6.80 47.69 44.89
C GLU A 372 -5.72 48.67 45.40
N THR A 373 -4.60 48.78 44.67
CA THR A 373 -3.55 49.78 44.94
C THR A 373 -4.10 51.21 44.80
N ASN A 374 -4.91 51.47 43.77
CA ASN A 374 -5.54 52.78 43.55
C ASN A 374 -6.56 53.14 44.65
N GLU A 375 -7.25 52.17 45.25
CA GLU A 375 -8.13 52.42 46.42
C GLU A 375 -7.37 52.63 47.73
N LEU A 376 -6.27 51.90 47.94
CA LEU A 376 -5.48 51.96 49.19
C LEU A 376 -4.61 53.22 49.28
N GLN A 377 -4.04 53.68 48.15
CA GLN A 377 -3.16 54.85 48.11
C GLN A 377 -3.78 56.14 48.71
N PRO A 378 -5.03 56.55 48.39
CA PRO A 378 -5.66 57.71 49.03
C PRO A 378 -6.01 57.49 50.51
N ARG A 379 -6.30 56.24 50.93
CA ARG A 379 -6.54 55.92 52.34
C ARG A 379 -5.27 56.04 53.18
N TRP A 380 -4.14 55.55 52.65
CA TRP A 380 -2.83 55.71 53.29
C TRP A 380 -2.43 57.19 53.42
N ARG A 381 -2.60 58.00 52.36
CA ARG A 381 -2.29 59.44 52.39
C ARG A 381 -3.07 60.19 53.48
N LYS A 382 -4.36 59.90 53.66
CA LYS A 382 -5.19 60.49 54.73
C LYS A 382 -4.66 60.10 56.11
N ALA A 383 -4.53 58.81 56.38
CA ALA A 383 -4.07 58.30 57.67
C ALA A 383 -2.65 58.78 58.04
N HIS A 384 -1.77 58.96 57.04
CA HIS A 384 -0.43 59.51 57.25
C HIS A 384 -0.47 61.01 57.63
N SER A 385 -1.36 61.79 57.00
CA SER A 385 -1.58 63.20 57.39
C SER A 385 -2.21 63.35 58.76
N ASP A 386 -3.08 62.42 59.18
CA ASP A 386 -3.66 62.43 60.52
C ASP A 386 -2.59 62.12 61.59
N LEU A 387 -1.67 61.19 61.27
CA LEU A 387 -0.56 60.82 62.14
C LEU A 387 0.41 61.98 62.38
N THR A 388 0.84 62.69 61.32
CA THR A 388 1.73 63.86 61.48
C THR A 388 1.05 65.00 62.24
N ASN A 389 -0.27 65.17 62.10
CA ASN A 389 -1.05 66.10 62.91
C ASN A 389 -1.05 65.71 64.40
N PHE A 390 -1.18 64.42 64.74
CA PHE A 390 -1.10 63.96 66.13
C PHE A 390 0.31 64.04 66.72
N GLU A 391 1.37 63.74 65.96
CA GLU A 391 2.76 63.93 66.40
C GLU A 391 3.07 65.41 66.72
N ASN A 392 2.56 66.34 65.91
CA ASN A 392 2.65 67.78 66.18
C ASN A 392 1.87 68.21 67.43
N GLN A 393 0.71 67.61 67.72
CA GLN A 393 -0.03 67.87 68.97
C GLN A 393 0.68 67.30 70.20
N ILE A 394 1.28 66.11 70.07
CA ILE A 394 2.04 65.46 71.16
C ILE A 394 3.26 66.29 71.53
N THR A 395 4.05 66.73 70.55
CA THR A 395 5.23 67.59 70.81
C THR A 395 4.86 68.93 71.43
N GLN A 396 3.73 69.54 71.04
CA GLN A 396 3.20 70.74 71.69
C GLN A 396 2.80 70.48 73.15
N LEU A 397 2.05 69.42 73.43
CA LEU A 397 1.62 69.05 74.79
C LEU A 397 2.78 68.62 75.69
N GLU A 398 3.81 67.96 75.14
CA GLU A 398 5.02 67.63 75.88
C GLU A 398 5.78 68.90 76.30
N ASN A 399 5.94 69.87 75.39
CA ASN A 399 6.59 71.13 75.71
C ASN A 399 5.82 71.95 76.77
N THR A 400 4.48 71.92 76.79
CA THR A 400 3.69 72.56 77.87
C THR A 400 3.80 71.81 79.19
N ILE A 401 3.85 70.47 79.20
CA ILE A 401 4.08 69.70 80.43
C ILE A 401 5.49 69.94 80.96
N HIS A 402 6.51 69.98 80.10
CA HIS A 402 7.90 70.18 80.49
C HIS A 402 8.11 71.54 81.16
N SER A 403 7.61 72.63 80.57
CA SER A 403 7.67 73.97 81.19
C SER A 403 6.93 74.07 82.53
N ILE A 404 5.85 73.31 82.73
CA ILE A 404 5.14 73.23 84.03
C ILE A 404 5.90 72.37 85.05
N GLU A 405 6.62 71.33 84.63
CA GLU A 405 7.44 70.50 85.52
C GLU A 405 8.72 71.23 85.95
N ASP A 406 9.42 71.86 85.00
CA ASP A 406 10.68 72.58 85.25
C ASP A 406 10.45 73.73 86.26
N THR A 407 9.38 74.52 86.09
CA THR A 407 9.01 75.61 87.04
C THR A 407 8.60 75.14 88.44
N ILE A 408 8.26 73.87 88.64
CA ILE A 408 7.90 73.32 89.96
C ILE A 408 9.13 72.71 90.66
N PHE A 409 10.13 72.31 89.89
CA PHE A 409 11.30 71.56 90.35
C PHE A 409 12.63 72.32 90.31
N GLU A 410 12.67 73.55 89.79
CA GLU A 410 13.83 74.45 89.78
C GLU A 410 14.59 74.50 91.14
N ASP A 411 13.90 74.83 92.23
CA ASP A 411 14.40 74.79 93.63
C ASP A 411 15.00 73.43 94.06
N PHE A 412 14.53 72.33 93.47
CA PHE A 412 14.86 70.96 93.88
C PHE A 412 16.05 70.42 93.09
N CYS A 413 16.11 70.74 91.79
CA CYS A 413 17.28 70.49 90.94
C CYS A 413 18.52 71.27 91.43
N ALA A 414 18.35 72.52 91.86
CA ALA A 414 19.42 73.34 92.44
C ALA A 414 20.07 72.71 93.69
N LYS A 415 19.29 71.99 94.52
CA LYS A 415 19.80 71.31 95.74
C LYS A 415 20.57 70.01 95.47
N ILE A 416 20.39 69.37 94.31
CA ILE A 416 20.92 68.02 94.02
C ILE A 416 21.99 68.05 92.91
N GLN A 417 22.26 69.20 92.30
CA GLN A 417 23.20 69.37 91.17
C GLN A 417 22.88 68.44 89.98
N VAL A 418 21.58 68.26 89.68
CA VAL A 418 21.12 67.51 88.51
C VAL A 418 20.19 68.42 87.71
N ALA A 419 20.51 68.62 86.43
CA ALA A 419 19.82 69.59 85.58
C ALA A 419 18.32 69.27 85.38
N ASN A 420 17.92 68.00 85.48
CA ASN A 420 16.52 67.60 85.37
C ASN A 420 16.23 66.26 86.07
N ILE A 421 15.04 66.11 86.67
CA ILE A 421 14.64 64.94 87.49
C ILE A 421 14.64 63.60 86.73
N ARG A 422 14.66 63.64 85.39
CA ARG A 422 14.62 62.47 84.50
C ARG A 422 15.77 61.51 84.74
N GLU A 423 16.99 62.01 84.97
CA GLU A 423 18.15 61.15 85.25
C GLU A 423 18.02 60.35 86.55
N TYR A 424 17.30 60.89 87.54
CA TYR A 424 17.12 60.26 88.85
C TYR A 424 16.11 59.11 88.79
N GLU A 425 15.01 59.27 88.05
CA GLU A 425 14.00 58.21 87.89
C GLU A 425 14.42 57.12 86.90
N GLN A 426 15.09 57.49 85.79
CA GLN A 426 15.54 56.52 84.77
C GLN A 426 16.48 55.45 85.35
N ARG A 427 17.49 55.86 86.14
CA ARG A 427 18.53 54.93 86.63
C ARG A 427 18.01 53.81 87.54
N GLN A 428 17.00 54.06 88.38
CA GLN A 428 16.54 53.06 89.36
C GLN A 428 15.44 52.14 88.82
N LEU A 429 14.46 52.67 88.08
CA LEU A 429 13.30 51.86 87.64
C LEU A 429 13.59 51.03 86.37
N GLN A 430 14.36 51.56 85.42
CA GLN A 430 14.61 50.87 84.15
C GLN A 430 15.46 49.60 84.34
N LEU A 431 16.51 49.65 85.18
CA LEU A 431 17.38 48.49 85.41
C LEU A 431 16.64 47.26 85.93
N ALA A 432 15.67 47.43 86.83
CA ALA A 432 14.89 46.31 87.38
C ALA A 432 13.93 45.71 86.33
N GLN A 433 13.22 46.55 85.59
CA GLN A 433 12.28 46.11 84.56
C GLN A 433 12.99 45.49 83.35
N GLU A 434 14.07 46.09 82.87
CA GLU A 434 14.88 45.54 81.78
C GLU A 434 15.46 44.17 82.11
N MET A 435 15.92 43.94 83.34
CA MET A 435 16.49 42.64 83.74
C MET A 435 15.43 41.54 83.81
N ALA A 436 14.21 41.86 84.24
CA ALA A 436 13.08 40.94 84.20
C ALA A 436 12.65 40.63 82.76
N GLU A 437 12.48 41.66 81.91
CA GLU A 437 12.12 41.48 80.50
C GLU A 437 13.19 40.71 79.73
N LYS A 438 14.47 41.02 79.90
CA LYS A 438 15.58 40.31 79.23
C LYS A 438 15.59 38.84 79.62
N ARG A 439 15.39 38.49 80.90
CA ARG A 439 15.26 37.08 81.33
C ARG A 439 14.09 36.36 80.67
N LEU A 440 12.91 36.99 80.62
CA LEU A 440 11.72 36.41 79.99
C LEU A 440 11.93 36.21 78.47
N LYS A 441 12.52 37.20 77.78
CA LYS A 441 12.92 37.13 76.37
C LYS A 441 13.96 36.03 76.13
N PHE A 442 14.97 35.87 77.00
CA PHE A 442 15.95 34.78 76.88
C PHE A 442 15.31 33.40 77.07
N THR A 443 14.34 33.24 77.98
CA THR A 443 13.64 31.96 78.15
C THR A 443 12.76 31.60 76.95
N THR A 444 12.04 32.57 76.36
CA THR A 444 11.24 32.33 75.14
C THR A 444 12.12 32.10 73.91
N LEU A 445 13.26 32.78 73.80
CA LEU A 445 14.25 32.51 72.75
C LEU A 445 14.88 31.12 72.91
N LYS A 446 15.22 30.69 74.13
CA LYS A 446 15.77 29.35 74.38
C LYS A 446 14.78 28.25 74.00
N SER A 447 13.52 28.36 74.37
CA SER A 447 12.49 27.38 73.97
C SER A 447 12.23 27.39 72.46
N ARG A 448 12.23 28.57 71.82
CA ARG A 448 12.10 28.70 70.36
C ARG A 448 13.28 28.03 69.64
N LEU A 449 14.51 28.29 70.06
CA LEU A 449 15.71 27.67 69.52
C LEU A 449 15.74 26.16 69.75
N GLN A 450 15.28 25.66 70.89
CA GLN A 450 15.17 24.22 71.15
C GLN A 450 14.14 23.54 70.24
N ASN A 451 13.01 24.19 69.95
CA ASN A 451 12.00 23.67 69.03
C ASN A 451 12.48 23.74 67.58
N GLN A 452 13.16 24.82 67.17
CA GLN A 452 13.81 24.91 65.86
C GLN A 452 14.89 23.83 65.70
N LEU A 453 15.75 23.63 66.69
CA LEU A 453 16.82 22.63 66.63
C LEU A 453 16.27 21.19 66.55
N LYS A 454 15.12 20.91 67.18
CA LYS A 454 14.39 19.65 66.98
C LYS A 454 13.88 19.51 65.54
N PHE A 455 13.16 20.50 65.04
CA PHE A 455 12.61 20.52 63.69
C PHE A 455 13.72 20.35 62.61
N GLU A 456 14.80 21.12 62.71
CA GLU A 456 15.98 21.00 61.84
C GLU A 456 16.63 19.60 61.96
N SER A 457 16.66 19.00 63.16
CA SER A 457 17.20 17.64 63.34
C SER A 457 16.30 16.55 62.74
N GLU A 458 14.99 16.75 62.70
CA GLU A 458 14.02 15.85 62.05
C GLU A 458 14.06 16.02 60.53
N GLN A 459 14.05 17.25 60.03
CA GLN A 459 14.24 17.53 58.59
C GLN A 459 15.58 16.99 58.08
N ARG A 460 16.65 17.12 58.85
CA ARG A 460 17.96 16.55 58.50
C ARG A 460 17.91 15.03 58.40
N LYS A 461 17.25 14.34 59.33
CA LYS A 461 17.07 12.87 59.26
C LYS A 461 16.25 12.47 58.04
N GLU A 462 15.16 13.17 57.76
CA GLU A 462 14.34 12.89 56.57
C GLU A 462 15.13 13.15 55.27
N ALA A 463 15.97 14.18 55.24
CA ALA A 463 16.89 14.45 54.13
C ALA A 463 17.97 13.36 54.01
N GLU A 464 18.57 12.89 55.11
CA GLU A 464 19.53 11.77 55.13
C GLU A 464 18.87 10.46 54.62
N ASP A 465 17.64 10.16 55.04
CA ASP A 465 16.88 9.00 54.55
C ASP A 465 16.51 9.09 53.05
N ARG A 466 16.17 10.29 52.57
CA ARG A 466 15.95 10.55 51.14
C ARG A 466 17.25 10.43 50.34
N LEU A 467 18.36 10.92 50.88
CA LEU A 467 19.68 10.85 50.25
C LEU A 467 20.18 9.40 50.17
N ASN A 468 20.02 8.60 51.23
CA ASN A 468 20.30 7.16 51.23
C ASN A 468 19.49 6.39 50.15
N LYS A 469 18.20 6.73 49.98
CA LYS A 469 17.36 6.16 48.91
C LYS A 469 17.84 6.56 47.51
N LEU A 470 18.25 7.81 47.33
CA LEU A 470 18.80 8.29 46.07
C LEU A 470 20.16 7.66 45.76
N GLU A 471 21.05 7.49 46.74
CA GLU A 471 22.31 6.77 46.55
C GLU A 471 22.10 5.30 46.18
N ALA A 472 21.11 4.62 46.79
CA ALA A 472 20.74 3.26 46.41
C ALA A 472 20.19 3.19 44.97
N ALA A 473 19.37 4.16 44.55
CA ALA A 473 18.89 4.26 43.18
C ALA A 473 20.04 4.51 42.18
N ILE A 474 20.93 5.46 42.49
CA ILE A 474 22.12 5.76 41.68
C ILE A 474 23.00 4.52 41.54
N LYS A 475 23.24 3.75 42.61
CA LYS A 475 24.00 2.49 42.53
C LYS A 475 23.35 1.50 41.56
N ASN A 476 22.06 1.20 41.73
CA ASN A 476 21.32 0.29 40.86
C ASN A 476 21.35 0.75 39.39
N ASP A 477 21.24 2.06 39.13
CA ASP A 477 21.26 2.60 37.78
C ASP A 477 22.69 2.63 37.19
N THR A 478 23.75 2.80 38.00
CA THR A 478 25.13 2.60 37.54
C THR A 478 25.45 1.14 37.22
N GLU A 479 24.89 0.17 37.95
CA GLU A 479 25.01 -1.26 37.64
C GLU A 479 24.27 -1.60 36.33
N ARG A 480 23.07 -1.03 36.11
CA ARG A 480 22.35 -1.16 34.83
C ARG A 480 23.09 -0.51 33.67
N LEU A 481 23.69 0.67 33.88
CA LEU A 481 24.49 1.35 32.85
C LEU A 481 25.74 0.56 32.47
N THR A 482 26.39 -0.14 33.42
CA THR A 482 27.54 -1.00 33.09
C THR A 482 27.10 -2.28 32.36
N GLN A 483 25.97 -2.89 32.74
CA GLN A 483 25.36 -4.02 32.00
C GLN A 483 25.00 -3.62 30.55
N LEU A 484 24.23 -2.54 30.37
CA LEU A 484 23.88 -2.00 29.04
C LEU A 484 25.11 -1.57 28.23
N GLY A 485 26.19 -1.11 28.90
CA GLY A 485 27.47 -0.84 28.28
C GLY A 485 28.14 -2.08 27.71
N GLN A 486 28.14 -3.19 28.47
CA GLN A 486 28.66 -4.48 28.02
C GLN A 486 27.83 -5.08 26.88
N GLU A 487 26.50 -5.04 26.96
CA GLU A 487 25.60 -5.47 25.89
C GLU A 487 25.81 -4.64 24.61
N LYS A 488 25.95 -3.30 24.73
CA LYS A 488 26.27 -2.43 23.61
C LYS A 488 27.61 -2.76 22.98
N GLU A 489 28.64 -3.08 23.77
CA GLU A 489 29.93 -3.54 23.23
C GLU A 489 29.82 -4.88 22.52
N GLN A 490 29.06 -5.84 23.05
CA GLN A 490 28.82 -7.13 22.40
C GLN A 490 28.13 -6.93 21.05
N LEU A 491 27.02 -6.19 21.03
CA LEU A 491 26.30 -5.86 19.79
C LEU A 491 27.16 -5.08 18.77
N LEU A 492 28.12 -4.26 19.23
CA LEU A 492 29.09 -3.59 18.34
C LEU A 492 30.15 -4.56 17.78
N ARG A 493 30.53 -5.61 18.51
CA ARG A 493 31.41 -6.68 18.01
C ARG A 493 30.67 -7.56 17.01
N ASP A 494 29.44 -7.97 17.33
CA ASP A 494 28.59 -8.78 16.46
C ASP A 494 28.26 -8.05 15.16
N LYS A 495 27.94 -6.74 15.24
CA LYS A 495 27.74 -5.90 14.06
C LYS A 495 28.98 -5.84 13.16
N LYS A 496 30.19 -5.79 13.75
CA LYS A 496 31.45 -5.82 12.98
C LYS A 496 31.65 -7.18 12.32
N LEU A 497 31.49 -8.27 13.08
CA LEU A 497 31.59 -9.63 12.55
C LEU A 497 30.65 -9.85 11.37
N ILE A 498 29.40 -9.37 11.47
CA ILE A 498 28.41 -9.43 10.39
C ILE A 498 28.79 -8.51 9.22
N SER A 499 29.34 -7.30 9.45
CA SER A 499 29.80 -6.45 8.35
C SER A 499 30.99 -7.03 7.60
N ASP A 500 31.89 -7.71 8.33
CA ASP A 500 33.07 -8.35 7.77
C ASP A 500 32.65 -9.59 6.95
N GLN A 501 31.73 -10.41 7.45
CA GLN A 501 31.10 -11.51 6.69
C GLN A 501 30.36 -11.03 5.43
N ILE A 502 29.68 -9.88 5.49
CA ILE A 502 29.02 -9.28 4.32
C ILE A 502 30.06 -8.80 3.30
N ALA A 503 31.18 -8.23 3.75
CA ALA A 503 32.27 -7.81 2.87
C ALA A 503 32.97 -9.01 2.20
N GLU A 504 33.24 -10.09 2.96
CA GLU A 504 33.74 -11.35 2.41
C GLU A 504 32.78 -11.96 1.37
N ALA A 505 31.48 -12.00 1.68
CA ALA A 505 30.47 -12.49 0.75
C ALA A 505 30.33 -11.61 -0.51
N GLN A 506 30.48 -10.29 -0.38
CA GLN A 506 30.48 -9.36 -1.53
C GLN A 506 31.73 -9.54 -2.41
N ASN A 507 32.91 -9.73 -1.80
CA ASN A 507 34.14 -9.99 -2.53
C ASN A 507 34.08 -11.34 -3.27
N ALA A 508 33.67 -12.42 -2.59
CA ALA A 508 33.47 -13.72 -3.22
C ALA A 508 32.43 -13.66 -4.37
N LEU A 509 31.36 -12.87 -4.21
CA LEU A 509 30.36 -12.66 -5.26
C LEU A 509 30.91 -11.85 -6.45
N ASN A 510 31.88 -10.96 -6.23
CA ASN A 510 32.57 -10.24 -7.30
C ASN A 510 33.60 -11.13 -8.00
N GLU A 511 34.38 -11.94 -7.29
CA GLU A 511 35.28 -12.95 -7.88
C GLU A 511 34.50 -13.98 -8.74
N ILE A 512 33.33 -14.41 -8.26
CA ILE A 512 32.43 -15.29 -9.02
C ILE A 512 31.89 -14.59 -10.27
N LYS A 513 31.61 -13.27 -10.22
CA LYS A 513 31.21 -12.50 -11.41
C LYS A 513 32.34 -12.34 -12.40
N GLU A 514 33.54 -11.96 -11.96
CA GLU A 514 34.70 -11.81 -12.85
C GLU A 514 35.02 -13.15 -13.54
N SER A 515 35.04 -14.25 -12.80
CA SER A 515 35.23 -15.60 -13.39
C SER A 515 34.05 -16.08 -14.24
N PHE A 516 32.85 -15.56 -14.04
CA PHE A 516 31.70 -15.80 -14.93
C PHE A 516 31.85 -15.01 -16.23
N ASP A 517 32.19 -13.73 -16.15
CA ASP A 517 32.39 -12.84 -17.30
C ASP A 517 33.55 -13.36 -18.16
N GLU A 518 34.71 -13.69 -17.57
CA GLU A 518 35.83 -14.36 -18.23
C GLU A 518 35.41 -15.66 -18.95
N LYS A 519 34.59 -16.50 -18.30
CA LYS A 519 34.10 -17.74 -18.91
C LYS A 519 33.08 -17.46 -20.02
N THR A 520 32.25 -16.43 -19.91
CA THR A 520 31.35 -16.05 -21.01
C THR A 520 32.11 -15.49 -22.19
N ASP A 521 33.18 -14.71 -21.98
CA ASP A 521 34.03 -14.23 -23.06
C ASP A 521 34.87 -15.35 -23.68
N ALA A 522 35.39 -16.29 -22.89
CA ALA A 522 36.00 -17.51 -23.41
C ALA A 522 35.01 -18.34 -24.25
N VAL A 523 33.74 -18.45 -23.82
CA VAL A 523 32.66 -19.10 -24.60
C VAL A 523 32.31 -18.30 -25.85
N ASN A 524 32.34 -16.96 -25.81
CA ASN A 524 32.07 -16.12 -26.99
C ASN A 524 33.21 -16.20 -28.01
N VAL A 525 34.47 -16.23 -27.57
CA VAL A 525 35.65 -16.49 -28.42
C VAL A 525 35.59 -17.91 -28.99
N ALA A 526 35.24 -18.91 -28.18
CA ALA A 526 35.04 -20.28 -28.63
C ALA A 526 33.92 -20.38 -29.67
N LYS A 527 32.76 -19.73 -29.46
CA LYS A 527 31.68 -19.65 -30.45
C LYS A 527 32.08 -18.97 -31.75
N ARG A 528 32.90 -17.90 -31.70
CA ARG A 528 33.44 -17.24 -32.89
C ARG A 528 34.39 -18.17 -33.66
N LYS A 529 35.29 -18.87 -32.97
CA LYS A 529 36.16 -19.89 -33.57
C LYS A 529 35.35 -21.06 -34.14
N LEU A 530 34.33 -21.54 -33.43
CA LEU A 530 33.44 -22.61 -33.89
C LEU A 530 32.64 -22.17 -35.12
N SER A 531 32.19 -20.92 -35.18
CA SER A 531 31.56 -20.33 -36.39
C SER A 531 32.52 -20.19 -37.58
N GLN A 532 33.80 -19.91 -37.34
CA GLN A 532 34.83 -19.90 -38.39
C GLN A 532 35.12 -21.32 -38.87
N ILE A 533 35.32 -22.27 -37.94
CA ILE A 533 35.57 -23.68 -38.24
C ILE A 533 34.36 -24.32 -38.94
N THR A 534 33.11 -24.00 -38.57
CA THR A 534 31.93 -24.48 -39.34
C THR A 534 31.89 -23.90 -40.74
N LYS A 535 32.27 -22.65 -40.96
CA LYS A 535 32.39 -22.10 -42.34
C LYS A 535 33.54 -22.74 -43.13
N GLU A 536 34.62 -23.13 -42.48
CA GLU A 536 35.70 -23.89 -43.11
C GLU A 536 35.29 -25.34 -43.38
N ILE A 537 34.55 -25.99 -42.47
CA ILE A 537 33.96 -27.32 -42.68
C ILE A 537 32.91 -27.28 -43.79
N GLU A 538 32.03 -26.27 -43.84
CA GLU A 538 31.08 -26.08 -44.96
C GLU A 538 31.80 -25.87 -46.30
N ARG A 539 32.99 -25.25 -46.30
CA ARG A 539 33.83 -25.11 -47.50
C ARG A 539 34.49 -26.43 -47.87
N MET A 540 35.12 -27.10 -46.91
CA MET A 540 35.77 -28.40 -47.10
C MET A 540 34.79 -29.50 -47.47
N MET A 541 33.57 -29.51 -46.91
CA MET A 541 32.49 -30.42 -47.30
C MET A 541 32.04 -30.13 -48.74
N LYS A 542 31.90 -28.86 -49.15
CA LYS A 542 31.64 -28.55 -50.57
C LYS A 542 32.79 -28.98 -51.48
N GLU A 543 34.03 -28.87 -51.03
CA GLU A 543 35.20 -29.37 -51.77
C GLU A 543 35.25 -30.91 -51.80
N ILE A 544 34.84 -31.61 -50.74
CA ILE A 544 34.74 -33.09 -50.67
C ILE A 544 33.57 -33.60 -51.49
N VAL A 545 32.37 -33.02 -51.42
CA VAL A 545 31.24 -33.41 -52.27
C VAL A 545 31.57 -33.20 -53.74
N ASN A 546 32.27 -32.11 -54.09
CA ASN A 546 32.85 -31.91 -55.42
C ASN A 546 33.99 -32.91 -55.77
N LYS A 547 34.53 -33.66 -54.80
CA LYS A 547 35.65 -34.62 -54.91
C LYS A 547 35.33 -36.09 -54.59
N GLU A 548 34.12 -36.41 -54.14
CA GLU A 548 33.51 -37.75 -54.18
C GLU A 548 32.62 -37.89 -55.43
N SER A 549 32.05 -36.77 -55.87
CA SER A 549 32.08 -36.47 -57.29
C SER A 549 33.55 -36.23 -57.77
N ASP A 550 33.88 -35.88 -59.02
CA ASP A 550 35.27 -36.05 -59.53
C ASP A 550 35.93 -37.45 -59.33
N ILE A 551 35.21 -38.49 -58.85
CA ILE A 551 35.64 -39.90 -58.79
C ILE A 551 34.69 -40.90 -59.51
N GLU A 552 33.37 -40.75 -59.44
CA GLU A 552 32.44 -41.85 -59.79
C GLU A 552 31.73 -41.77 -61.14
N LYS A 553 31.51 -40.57 -61.72
CA LYS A 553 31.42 -40.54 -63.20
C LYS A 553 32.72 -41.12 -63.80
N LEU A 554 33.85 -41.20 -63.06
CA LEU A 554 35.17 -41.54 -63.60
C LEU A 554 35.26 -43.05 -63.61
N GLU A 555 34.76 -43.70 -62.56
CA GLU A 555 34.38 -45.10 -62.53
C GLU A 555 33.27 -45.44 -63.56
N ALA A 556 32.27 -44.58 -63.77
CA ALA A 556 31.21 -44.81 -64.76
C ALA A 556 31.69 -44.64 -66.22
N ASP A 557 32.56 -43.67 -66.49
CA ASP A 557 33.21 -43.41 -67.78
C ASP A 557 34.20 -44.54 -68.06
N GLN A 558 35.00 -44.96 -67.06
CA GLN A 558 35.82 -46.16 -67.12
C GLN A 558 34.98 -47.42 -67.43
N PHE A 559 33.84 -47.61 -66.77
CA PHE A 559 32.91 -48.71 -67.06
C PHE A 559 32.31 -48.60 -68.48
N SER A 560 32.03 -47.38 -68.96
CA SER A 560 31.55 -47.14 -70.33
C SER A 560 32.62 -47.44 -71.39
N ILE A 561 33.89 -47.13 -71.08
CA ILE A 561 35.06 -47.39 -71.93
C ILE A 561 35.31 -48.90 -72.00
N PHE A 562 35.32 -49.61 -70.85
CA PHE A 562 35.45 -51.07 -70.84
C PHE A 562 34.28 -51.76 -71.55
N ARG A 563 33.05 -51.23 -71.44
CA ARG A 563 31.90 -51.73 -72.19
C ARG A 563 32.01 -51.50 -73.70
N LYS A 564 32.58 -50.37 -74.16
CA LYS A 564 32.88 -50.11 -75.57
C LYS A 564 33.98 -51.03 -76.10
N CYS A 565 35.10 -51.16 -75.39
CA CYS A 565 36.18 -52.07 -75.79
C CYS A 565 35.72 -53.54 -75.86
N LYS A 566 34.80 -53.98 -74.99
CA LYS A 566 34.17 -55.30 -75.05
C LYS A 566 33.20 -55.47 -76.24
N LEU A 567 32.56 -54.40 -76.71
CA LEU A 567 31.64 -54.41 -77.87
C LEU A 567 32.36 -54.33 -79.21
N GLU A 568 33.57 -53.77 -79.24
CA GLU A 568 34.40 -53.60 -80.44
C GLU A 568 35.56 -54.63 -80.54
N GLU A 569 35.57 -55.64 -79.66
CA GLU A 569 36.61 -56.69 -79.54
C GLU A 569 38.05 -56.16 -79.40
N ILE A 570 38.22 -55.01 -78.76
CA ILE A 570 39.53 -54.37 -78.56
C ILE A 570 40.22 -55.02 -77.35
N HIS A 571 41.27 -55.81 -77.61
CA HIS A 571 42.11 -56.40 -76.57
C HIS A 571 42.92 -55.34 -75.82
N LEU A 572 42.55 -55.08 -74.56
CA LEU A 572 43.32 -54.27 -73.61
C LEU A 572 44.39 -55.12 -72.89
N PRO A 573 45.61 -54.58 -72.64
CA PRO A 573 46.60 -55.24 -71.78
C PRO A 573 46.17 -55.17 -70.31
N LEU A 574 46.08 -56.33 -69.66
CA LEU A 574 45.60 -56.50 -68.28
C LEU A 574 46.68 -57.19 -67.44
N GLU A 575 46.96 -56.68 -66.24
CA GLU A 575 47.81 -57.38 -65.27
C GLU A 575 47.03 -58.42 -64.45
N ARG A 576 45.75 -58.15 -64.13
CA ARG A 576 44.82 -59.09 -63.45
C ARG A 576 43.38 -58.87 -63.89
N GLY A 577 42.59 -59.95 -63.90
CA GLY A 577 41.17 -59.98 -64.26
C GLY A 577 40.89 -60.40 -65.70
N SER A 578 39.68 -60.89 -65.98
CA SER A 578 39.19 -61.18 -67.33
C SER A 578 38.00 -60.29 -67.65
N LEU A 579 37.84 -59.90 -68.92
CA LEU A 579 36.74 -59.04 -69.38
C LEU A 579 35.35 -59.71 -69.29
N ASP A 580 35.29 -61.01 -68.99
CA ASP A 580 34.04 -61.80 -68.94
C ASP A 580 33.25 -61.70 -67.64
N ASP A 581 33.86 -61.25 -66.54
CA ASP A 581 33.14 -61.13 -65.25
C ASP A 581 32.02 -60.07 -65.31
N ILE A 582 32.11 -59.09 -66.22
CA ILE A 582 31.17 -57.97 -66.34
C ILE A 582 29.80 -58.45 -66.87
N PRO A 583 28.68 -58.36 -66.09
CA PRO A 583 27.38 -58.91 -66.47
C PRO A 583 26.67 -58.12 -67.57
N ILE A 584 25.85 -58.80 -68.37
CA ILE A 584 25.24 -58.23 -69.59
C ILE A 584 23.74 -57.87 -69.42
N LYS A 585 23.09 -58.21 -68.29
CA LYS A 585 21.66 -57.89 -68.02
C LYS A 585 21.35 -57.59 -66.56
N ASP A 586 20.49 -56.60 -66.34
CA ASP A 586 19.85 -56.29 -65.04
C ASP A 586 18.80 -57.34 -64.65
N SER A 587 18.77 -57.74 -63.38
CA SER A 587 17.74 -58.62 -62.80
C SER A 587 17.70 -58.50 -61.27
N ARG A 588 16.72 -57.75 -60.74
CA ARG A 588 16.26 -57.84 -59.34
C ARG A 588 14.75 -57.57 -59.26
N PHE A 589 13.97 -58.65 -59.28
CA PHE A 589 12.58 -58.72 -58.82
C PHE A 589 12.40 -60.08 -58.15
N GLN A 590 11.52 -60.14 -57.14
CA GLN A 590 11.13 -61.31 -56.33
C GLN A 590 12.20 -61.81 -55.32
N ASP A 591 11.86 -62.33 -54.14
CA ASP A 591 10.63 -62.28 -53.30
C ASP A 591 11.00 -62.75 -51.86
N ASP A 592 10.00 -62.86 -50.98
CA ASP A 592 9.93 -63.59 -49.69
C ASP A 592 10.22 -62.85 -48.35
N ASP A 593 9.51 -63.36 -47.32
CA ASP A 593 9.01 -62.69 -46.11
C ASP A 593 9.67 -63.14 -44.77
N GLU A 594 9.06 -62.71 -43.66
CA GLU A 594 9.06 -63.27 -42.28
C GLU A 594 9.99 -62.64 -41.19
N MET A 595 9.35 -61.76 -40.38
CA MET A 595 9.18 -61.80 -38.91
C MET A 595 10.28 -62.36 -37.97
N ASP A 596 10.71 -61.55 -37.00
CA ASP A 596 10.65 -61.77 -35.51
C ASP A 596 11.53 -60.72 -34.75
N ILE A 597 11.05 -60.02 -33.71
CA ILE A 597 11.11 -60.35 -32.25
C ILE A 597 12.57 -60.46 -31.74
N ASP A 598 13.07 -59.75 -30.71
CA ASP A 598 12.51 -58.76 -29.76
C ASP A 598 13.67 -57.99 -29.04
N GLU A 599 13.30 -57.02 -28.18
CA GLU A 599 14.02 -56.52 -26.97
C GLU A 599 15.41 -55.83 -27.05
N ASP A 600 15.45 -54.63 -26.45
CA ASP A 600 16.38 -54.15 -25.38
C ASP A 600 17.73 -54.88 -25.21
N ASP A 601 18.88 -54.19 -25.10
CA ASP A 601 19.14 -53.29 -23.96
C ASP A 601 20.32 -52.30 -24.20
N VAL A 602 20.36 -51.30 -23.32
CA VAL A 602 21.24 -50.15 -23.19
C VAL A 602 22.72 -50.34 -23.61
N LEU A 603 23.13 -49.53 -24.59
CA LEU A 603 24.51 -49.08 -24.78
C LEU A 603 24.96 -48.21 -23.59
N SER A 604 26.07 -48.58 -22.94
CA SER A 604 26.86 -47.62 -22.18
C SER A 604 28.36 -47.80 -22.40
N SER A 605 29.04 -46.66 -22.52
CA SER A 605 30.48 -46.45 -22.72
C SER A 605 31.09 -47.05 -23.99
N ASN A 606 31.30 -46.26 -25.05
CA ASN A 606 32.37 -45.26 -25.26
C ASN A 606 33.79 -45.82 -25.46
N ARG A 607 34.41 -45.31 -26.54
CA ARG A 607 35.85 -45.26 -26.88
C ARG A 607 36.53 -46.58 -27.32
N ALA A 608 36.76 -46.66 -28.62
CA ALA A 608 38.11 -46.45 -29.15
C ALA A 608 38.04 -45.73 -30.51
N GLY A 609 39.14 -45.10 -30.92
CA GLY A 609 39.26 -44.35 -32.17
C GLY A 609 39.53 -45.21 -33.41
N PRO A 610 39.84 -44.58 -34.56
CA PRO A 610 39.83 -45.23 -35.86
C PRO A 610 41.10 -46.06 -36.13
N SER A 611 40.93 -47.26 -36.69
CA SER A 611 41.99 -47.96 -37.45
C SER A 611 41.43 -49.07 -38.34
N SER A 612 41.68 -48.92 -39.64
CA SER A 612 41.99 -49.96 -40.64
C SER A 612 41.05 -51.15 -40.90
N ALA A 613 40.96 -51.46 -42.21
CA ALA A 613 40.75 -52.78 -42.81
C ALA A 613 39.34 -53.39 -42.78
N ALA A 614 38.63 -53.27 -43.92
CA ALA A 614 38.31 -54.43 -44.75
C ALA A 614 38.04 -54.00 -46.20
N THR A 615 38.95 -54.37 -47.11
CA THR A 615 38.84 -54.16 -48.56
C THR A 615 37.97 -55.24 -49.22
N SER A 616 37.58 -54.99 -50.47
CA SER A 616 37.36 -55.97 -51.56
C SER A 616 36.17 -56.94 -51.51
N SER A 617 35.22 -56.72 -52.42
CA SER A 617 34.90 -57.61 -53.57
C SER A 617 33.68 -57.05 -54.33
N GLY A 618 33.64 -56.87 -55.66
CA GLY A 618 34.68 -56.88 -56.70
C GLY A 618 34.33 -55.75 -57.72
N TRP A 619 35.21 -55.32 -58.62
CA TRP A 619 35.74 -56.09 -59.75
C TRP A 619 37.26 -55.98 -59.87
N ASN A 620 37.96 -57.09 -60.07
CA ASN A 620 39.41 -57.14 -59.99
C ASN A 620 40.07 -57.09 -61.38
N VAL A 621 39.81 -56.02 -62.14
CA VAL A 621 40.35 -55.79 -63.50
C VAL A 621 41.33 -54.61 -63.46
N GLN A 622 42.63 -54.90 -63.55
CA GLN A 622 43.70 -53.90 -63.56
C GLN A 622 44.31 -53.82 -64.97
N VAL A 623 44.09 -52.69 -65.64
CA VAL A 623 44.66 -52.36 -66.96
C VAL A 623 46.08 -51.82 -66.78
N ASP A 624 47.02 -52.30 -67.59
CA ASP A 624 48.40 -51.81 -67.56
C ASP A 624 48.53 -50.50 -68.36
N TYR A 625 48.68 -49.38 -67.63
CA TYR A 625 48.91 -48.06 -68.21
C TYR A 625 50.41 -47.70 -68.35
N SER A 626 51.34 -48.64 -68.12
CA SER A 626 52.80 -48.42 -68.20
C SER A 626 53.31 -47.93 -69.56
N SER A 627 52.49 -48.07 -70.60
CA SER A 627 52.80 -47.70 -72.00
C SER A 627 52.18 -46.37 -72.48
N LEU A 628 51.40 -45.67 -71.64
CA LEU A 628 50.83 -44.35 -71.97
C LEU A 628 51.59 -43.21 -71.30
N THR A 629 51.85 -42.14 -72.05
CA THR A 629 52.37 -40.86 -71.54
C THR A 629 51.29 -40.06 -70.81
N ASP A 630 51.70 -39.19 -69.87
CA ASP A 630 50.83 -38.62 -68.83
C ASP A 630 49.67 -37.73 -69.30
N ASP A 631 49.63 -37.30 -70.56
CA ASP A 631 48.62 -36.35 -71.10
C ASP A 631 47.19 -36.93 -71.28
N LEU A 632 46.92 -38.17 -70.83
CA LEU A 632 45.68 -38.93 -71.15
C LEU A 632 44.92 -39.48 -69.92
N LYS A 633 45.07 -38.89 -68.72
CA LYS A 633 44.52 -39.42 -67.45
C LYS A 633 43.37 -38.63 -66.80
N GLU A 634 42.73 -37.67 -67.47
CA GLU A 634 41.70 -36.80 -66.85
C GLU A 634 40.26 -36.96 -67.38
N ASN A 635 39.31 -36.78 -66.44
CA ASN A 635 37.85 -36.55 -66.54
C ASN A 635 36.89 -37.73 -66.81
N ASP A 636 35.66 -37.74 -66.26
CA ASP A 636 34.98 -36.84 -65.27
C ASP A 636 34.45 -37.69 -64.10
N GLY A 637 34.16 -37.18 -62.89
CA GLY A 637 33.76 -38.06 -61.75
C GLY A 637 32.49 -37.79 -60.92
N ILE A 638 31.50 -37.10 -61.47
CA ILE A 638 30.26 -36.53 -60.90
C ILE A 638 29.38 -37.26 -59.82
N GLU A 639 28.97 -38.53 -60.06
CA GLU A 639 27.52 -38.85 -59.96
C GLU A 639 26.99 -39.91 -58.97
N ILE A 640 27.80 -40.78 -58.32
CA ILE A 640 27.27 -41.92 -57.53
C ILE A 640 27.16 -41.61 -56.01
N ALA A 641 27.92 -40.63 -55.51
CA ALA A 641 28.12 -40.25 -54.11
C ALA A 641 26.95 -39.41 -53.65
N ASN A 642 26.48 -38.55 -54.55
CA ASN A 642 25.22 -37.82 -54.47
C ASN A 642 23.98 -38.74 -54.25
N GLU A 643 24.09 -40.06 -54.42
CA GLU A 643 23.04 -41.02 -54.08
C GLU A 643 23.25 -41.71 -52.72
N PHE A 644 24.49 -41.87 -52.26
CA PHE A 644 24.81 -42.34 -50.91
C PHE A 644 24.65 -41.23 -49.87
N GLU A 645 25.04 -39.99 -50.16
CA GLU A 645 24.79 -38.81 -49.33
C GLU A 645 23.30 -38.68 -48.99
N LYS A 646 22.39 -38.82 -49.96
CA LYS A 646 20.95 -38.69 -49.71
C LYS A 646 20.39 -39.73 -48.72
N LYS A 647 20.92 -40.94 -48.71
CA LYS A 647 20.55 -41.97 -47.73
C LYS A 647 21.19 -41.73 -46.36
N LEU A 648 22.37 -41.10 -46.35
CA LEU A 648 23.00 -40.59 -45.13
C LEU A 648 22.16 -39.44 -44.55
N ASP A 649 21.67 -38.53 -45.39
CA ASP A 649 20.84 -37.37 -45.05
C ASP A 649 19.45 -37.76 -44.55
N GLU A 650 18.78 -38.75 -45.15
CA GLU A 650 17.50 -39.25 -44.62
C GLU A 650 17.65 -39.91 -43.24
N LYS A 651 18.83 -40.46 -42.92
CA LYS A 651 19.15 -41.05 -41.62
C LYS A 651 19.62 -39.99 -40.62
N SER A 652 20.41 -39.00 -41.05
CA SER A 652 20.87 -37.89 -40.21
C SER A 652 19.71 -36.96 -39.85
N ALA A 653 18.80 -36.63 -40.78
CA ALA A 653 17.60 -35.85 -40.51
C ALA A 653 16.69 -36.52 -39.46
N LYS A 654 16.56 -37.86 -39.51
CA LYS A 654 15.84 -38.64 -38.48
C LYS A 654 16.56 -38.67 -37.12
N MET A 655 17.88 -38.52 -37.10
CA MET A 655 18.65 -38.36 -35.84
C MET A 655 18.60 -36.92 -35.31
N GLU A 656 18.52 -35.91 -36.17
CA GLU A 656 18.31 -34.51 -35.77
C GLU A 656 16.89 -34.26 -35.25
N GLU A 657 15.85 -34.88 -35.83
CA GLU A 657 14.47 -34.84 -35.29
C GLU A 657 14.35 -35.43 -33.88
N ILE A 658 15.18 -36.42 -33.55
CA ILE A 658 15.10 -37.18 -32.29
C ILE A 658 16.18 -36.71 -31.27
N ALA A 659 16.86 -35.57 -31.51
CA ALA A 659 17.88 -35.04 -30.60
C ALA A 659 17.30 -34.77 -29.18
N PRO A 660 17.60 -35.60 -28.16
CA PRO A 660 16.96 -35.47 -26.87
C PRO A 660 17.61 -34.33 -26.10
N ILE A 661 16.80 -33.41 -25.58
CA ILE A 661 17.30 -32.31 -24.75
C ILE A 661 17.70 -32.89 -23.38
N LEU A 662 18.92 -33.42 -23.27
CA LEU A 662 19.44 -34.04 -22.04
C LEU A 662 19.38 -33.09 -20.82
N LYS A 663 19.48 -31.77 -21.05
CA LYS A 663 19.32 -30.72 -20.03
C LYS A 663 17.87 -30.37 -19.67
N ALA A 664 16.87 -30.96 -20.34
CA ALA A 664 15.48 -30.78 -19.98
C ALA A 664 15.15 -31.58 -18.72
N ILE A 665 15.73 -32.78 -18.55
CA ILE A 665 15.55 -33.63 -17.37
C ILE A 665 16.17 -32.95 -16.13
N GLU A 666 17.44 -32.54 -16.18
CA GLU A 666 18.09 -31.80 -15.07
C GLU A 666 17.33 -30.51 -14.69
N ARG A 667 16.72 -29.83 -15.67
CA ARG A 667 15.89 -28.65 -15.42
C ARG A 667 14.52 -29.00 -14.85
N LEU A 668 13.93 -30.12 -15.27
CA LEU A 668 12.68 -30.64 -14.73
C LEU A 668 12.90 -31.01 -13.26
N ASP A 669 13.90 -31.84 -12.94
CA ASP A 669 14.27 -32.21 -11.57
C ASP A 669 14.52 -30.97 -10.69
N GLY A 670 15.28 -29.99 -11.19
CA GLY A 670 15.55 -28.75 -10.47
C GLY A 670 14.33 -27.83 -10.30
N ILE A 671 13.33 -27.93 -11.17
CA ILE A 671 12.05 -27.22 -11.06
C ILE A 671 11.11 -27.99 -10.12
N GLU A 672 11.06 -29.32 -10.20
CA GLU A 672 10.27 -30.19 -9.33
C GLU A 672 10.73 -30.11 -7.87
N GLN A 673 12.04 -30.11 -7.61
CA GLN A 673 12.57 -29.89 -6.25
C GLN A 673 12.15 -28.51 -5.70
N ARG A 674 12.29 -27.45 -6.50
CA ARG A 674 11.85 -26.10 -6.10
C ARG A 674 10.34 -26.02 -5.90
N LEU A 675 9.56 -26.66 -6.76
CA LEU A 675 8.11 -26.74 -6.64
C LEU A 675 7.75 -27.46 -5.35
N HIS A 676 8.33 -28.63 -5.09
CA HIS A 676 8.11 -29.42 -3.88
C HIS A 676 8.51 -28.67 -2.60
N ASP A 677 9.61 -27.92 -2.60
CA ASP A 677 10.02 -27.11 -1.45
C ASP A 677 9.12 -25.89 -1.25
N THR A 678 8.73 -25.18 -2.32
CA THR A 678 7.73 -24.10 -2.21
C THR A 678 6.34 -24.61 -1.83
N GLU A 679 5.95 -25.83 -2.22
CA GLU A 679 4.73 -26.47 -1.74
C GLU A 679 4.83 -26.78 -0.25
N LYS A 680 5.95 -27.31 0.25
CA LYS A 680 6.16 -27.52 1.71
C LYS A 680 6.09 -26.21 2.50
N GLU A 681 6.72 -25.14 2.00
CA GLU A 681 6.67 -23.81 2.61
C GLU A 681 5.25 -23.21 2.57
N PHE A 682 4.53 -23.38 1.46
CA PHE A 682 3.14 -22.97 1.36
C PHE A 682 2.26 -23.74 2.34
N ASP A 683 2.47 -25.05 2.46
CA ASP A 683 1.68 -25.92 3.34
C ASP A 683 2.00 -25.69 4.82
N SER A 684 3.24 -25.36 5.18
CA SER A 684 3.62 -24.94 6.53
C SER A 684 3.01 -23.58 6.87
N ALA A 685 3.17 -22.56 6.01
CA ALA A 685 2.56 -21.24 6.18
C ALA A 685 1.03 -21.32 6.25
N ARG A 686 0.40 -22.20 5.46
CA ARG A 686 -1.06 -22.46 5.50
C ARG A 686 -1.50 -23.10 6.81
N ARG A 687 -0.72 -24.03 7.37
CA ARG A 687 -0.97 -24.61 8.70
C ARG A 687 -0.81 -23.56 9.80
N GLU A 688 0.24 -22.75 9.74
CA GLU A 688 0.46 -21.64 10.69
C GLU A 688 -0.69 -20.64 10.64
N ALA A 689 -1.06 -20.14 9.45
CA ALA A 689 -2.19 -19.23 9.26
C ALA A 689 -3.51 -19.82 9.77
N LYS A 690 -3.74 -21.12 9.58
CA LYS A 690 -4.91 -21.82 10.16
C LYS A 690 -4.85 -21.83 11.68
N THR A 691 -3.74 -22.23 12.29
CA THR A 691 -3.61 -22.24 13.77
C THR A 691 -3.70 -20.84 14.37
N ALA A 692 -3.18 -19.82 13.70
CA ALA A 692 -3.31 -18.42 14.11
C ALA A 692 -4.77 -17.96 14.05
N LYS A 693 -5.49 -18.29 12.96
CA LYS A 693 -6.93 -18.00 12.82
C LYS A 693 -7.77 -18.73 13.87
N ASP A 694 -7.47 -19.99 14.18
CA ASP A 694 -8.16 -20.76 15.20
C ASP A 694 -7.87 -20.21 16.62
N ARG A 695 -6.63 -19.80 16.91
CA ARG A 695 -6.28 -19.08 18.15
C ARG A 695 -7.02 -17.74 18.27
N PHE A 696 -7.05 -16.96 17.19
CA PHE A 696 -7.78 -15.68 17.13
C PHE A 696 -9.28 -15.89 17.37
N ASN A 697 -9.91 -16.84 16.68
CA ASN A 697 -11.33 -17.16 16.86
C ASN A 697 -11.66 -17.59 18.30
N ASN A 698 -10.78 -18.38 18.94
CA ASN A 698 -10.93 -18.77 20.34
C ASN A 698 -10.83 -17.56 21.30
N VAL A 699 -9.92 -16.62 21.04
CA VAL A 699 -9.81 -15.38 21.83
C VAL A 699 -11.01 -14.46 21.59
N LYS A 700 -11.40 -14.24 20.33
CA LYS A 700 -12.61 -13.49 19.94
C LYS A 700 -13.84 -14.05 20.64
N GLN A 701 -14.08 -15.37 20.58
CA GLN A 701 -15.25 -15.98 21.22
C GLN A 701 -15.22 -15.84 22.75
N LYS A 702 -14.05 -15.97 23.40
CA LYS A 702 -13.91 -15.71 24.85
C LYS A 702 -14.18 -14.25 25.21
N ARG A 703 -13.72 -13.29 24.37
CA ARG A 703 -13.98 -11.84 24.53
C ARG A 703 -15.47 -11.52 24.36
N CYS A 704 -16.11 -11.96 23.26
CA CYS A 704 -17.55 -11.81 23.03
C CYS A 704 -18.37 -12.38 24.19
N LYS A 705 -18.07 -13.60 24.66
CA LYS A 705 -18.80 -14.25 25.77
C LYS A 705 -18.70 -13.45 27.07
N ARG A 706 -17.52 -12.96 27.44
CA ARG A 706 -17.34 -12.13 28.64
C ARG A 706 -18.01 -10.75 28.50
N PHE A 707 -17.89 -10.12 27.33
CA PHE A 707 -18.52 -8.83 27.07
C PHE A 707 -20.04 -8.92 27.15
N ARG A 708 -20.68 -9.85 26.40
CA ARG A 708 -22.13 -10.05 26.44
C ARG A 708 -22.63 -10.43 27.83
N ALA A 709 -21.94 -11.32 28.55
CA ALA A 709 -22.32 -11.68 29.92
C ALA A 709 -22.35 -10.48 30.89
N ALA A 710 -21.43 -9.53 30.77
CA ALA A 710 -21.44 -8.29 31.55
C ALA A 710 -22.51 -7.31 31.04
N TYR A 711 -22.60 -7.12 29.73
CA TYR A 711 -23.56 -6.22 29.09
C TYR A 711 -25.01 -6.61 29.40
N ASP A 712 -25.39 -7.87 29.14
CA ASP A 712 -26.75 -8.40 29.38
C ASP A 712 -27.18 -8.29 30.85
N HIS A 713 -26.22 -8.28 31.78
CA HIS A 713 -26.48 -8.11 33.21
C HIS A 713 -26.70 -6.64 33.58
N ILE A 714 -25.85 -5.74 33.06
CA ILE A 714 -25.97 -4.30 33.29
C ILE A 714 -27.25 -3.76 32.63
N GLU A 715 -27.56 -4.17 31.39
CA GLU A 715 -28.77 -3.78 30.65
C GLU A 715 -30.07 -4.17 31.38
N LYS A 716 -30.12 -5.38 31.98
CA LYS A 716 -31.31 -5.81 32.75
C LYS A 716 -31.50 -5.03 34.06
N ASN A 717 -30.41 -4.58 34.68
CA ASN A 717 -30.47 -3.92 35.98
C ASN A 717 -30.57 -2.39 35.86
N ILE A 718 -30.05 -1.77 34.79
CA ILE A 718 -30.01 -0.30 34.65
C ILE A 718 -31.41 0.33 34.56
N ASP A 719 -32.36 -0.27 33.84
CA ASP A 719 -33.73 0.26 33.74
C ASP A 719 -34.46 0.19 35.09
N ARG A 720 -34.28 -0.91 35.85
CA ARG A 720 -34.85 -1.07 37.19
C ARG A 720 -34.28 -0.02 38.15
N ILE A 721 -32.96 0.09 38.22
CA ILE A 721 -32.27 1.05 39.09
C ILE A 721 -32.65 2.49 38.74
N TYR A 722 -32.72 2.82 37.44
CA TYR A 722 -33.13 4.16 36.99
C TYR A 722 -34.59 4.47 37.33
N LYS A 723 -35.50 3.48 37.21
CA LYS A 723 -36.88 3.61 37.67
C LYS A 723 -36.96 3.87 39.16
N ASP A 724 -36.28 3.07 39.98
CA ASP A 724 -36.30 3.20 41.44
C ASP A 724 -35.72 4.56 41.90
N LEU A 725 -34.64 5.02 41.28
CA LEU A 725 -34.04 6.35 41.53
C LEU A 725 -34.91 7.54 41.07
N THR A 726 -35.72 7.39 40.02
CA THR A 726 -36.53 8.49 39.46
C THR A 726 -37.97 8.53 40.00
N LYS A 727 -38.46 7.43 40.58
CA LYS A 727 -39.80 7.29 41.16
C LYS A 727 -40.10 8.39 42.19
N SER A 728 -41.35 8.85 42.21
CA SER A 728 -41.81 9.87 43.17
C SER A 728 -43.30 9.73 43.43
N ARG A 729 -43.79 10.28 44.56
CA ARG A 729 -45.24 10.43 44.81
C ARG A 729 -45.93 11.21 43.69
N SER A 730 -45.24 12.14 43.04
CA SER A 730 -45.73 12.89 41.88
C SER A 730 -45.69 12.10 40.56
N PHE A 731 -44.85 11.07 40.46
CA PHE A 731 -44.56 10.33 39.22
C PHE A 731 -44.38 8.83 39.51
N PRO A 732 -45.48 8.03 39.53
CA PRO A 732 -45.43 6.63 39.94
C PRO A 732 -44.71 5.69 38.96
N LEU A 733 -44.66 6.04 37.67
CA LEU A 733 -44.07 5.20 36.61
C LEU A 733 -42.54 5.39 36.42
N GLY A 734 -41.95 6.44 37.00
CA GLY A 734 -40.53 6.76 36.84
C GLY A 734 -40.14 7.22 35.42
N GLY A 735 -38.84 7.27 35.16
CA GLY A 735 -38.25 7.33 33.81
C GLY A 735 -37.81 5.94 33.33
N THR A 736 -37.26 5.86 32.12
CA THR A 736 -36.68 4.61 31.57
C THR A 736 -35.25 4.84 31.10
N ALA A 737 -34.41 3.82 31.17
CA ALA A 737 -33.03 3.90 30.68
C ALA A 737 -32.64 2.59 29.99
N TYR A 738 -31.97 2.70 28.85
CA TYR A 738 -31.51 1.54 28.08
C TYR A 738 -30.13 1.78 27.50
N LEU A 739 -29.42 0.68 27.28
CA LEU A 739 -28.16 0.64 26.56
C LEU A 739 -28.43 0.09 25.15
N SER A 740 -27.66 0.54 24.17
CA SER A 740 -27.72 0.00 22.81
C SER A 740 -26.32 -0.21 22.25
N LEU A 741 -26.11 -1.36 21.62
CA LEU A 741 -24.91 -1.69 20.87
C LEU A 741 -25.04 -1.17 19.43
N GLU A 742 -23.97 -0.63 18.86
CA GLU A 742 -23.94 -0.21 17.45
C GLU A 742 -23.78 -1.41 16.51
N ASP A 743 -22.93 -2.38 16.89
CA ASP A 743 -22.82 -3.69 16.25
C ASP A 743 -23.11 -4.82 17.25
N ASN A 744 -23.81 -5.86 16.77
CA ASN A 744 -24.13 -7.06 17.51
C ASN A 744 -23.06 -8.15 17.35
N GLU A 745 -22.29 -8.19 16.25
CA GLU A 745 -21.29 -9.23 15.96
C GLU A 745 -20.00 -9.04 16.77
N GLU A 746 -19.38 -7.85 16.69
CA GLU A 746 -18.15 -7.46 17.37
C GLU A 746 -18.33 -6.24 18.30
N PRO A 747 -19.16 -6.33 19.37
CA PRO A 747 -19.57 -5.20 20.23
C PRO A 747 -18.45 -4.60 21.09
N TYR A 748 -17.20 -4.97 20.84
CA TYR A 748 -16.00 -4.47 21.51
C TYR A 748 -15.13 -3.59 20.61
N LEU A 749 -15.52 -3.39 19.34
CA LEU A 749 -14.91 -2.44 18.41
C LEU A 749 -15.61 -1.08 18.48
N ASP A 750 -16.94 -1.10 18.48
CA ASP A 750 -17.80 0.08 18.48
C ASP A 750 -18.26 0.51 19.89
N GLY A 751 -18.93 1.65 19.96
CA GLY A 751 -19.39 2.23 21.21
C GLY A 751 -20.65 1.57 21.78
N VAL A 752 -20.80 1.63 23.11
CA VAL A 752 -22.09 1.42 23.76
C VAL A 752 -22.78 2.77 23.92
N LYS A 753 -23.93 2.95 23.29
CA LYS A 753 -24.76 4.15 23.47
C LYS A 753 -25.63 3.99 24.72
N TYR A 754 -25.69 5.05 25.51
CA TYR A 754 -26.52 5.12 26.71
C TYR A 754 -27.62 6.15 26.53
N HIS A 755 -28.86 5.70 26.66
CA HIS A 755 -30.05 6.52 26.52
C HIS A 755 -30.87 6.51 27.82
N ALA A 756 -31.16 7.70 28.34
CA ALA A 756 -31.97 7.89 29.52
C ALA A 756 -33.15 8.84 29.19
N MET A 757 -34.36 8.44 29.56
CA MET A 757 -35.60 9.18 29.34
C MET A 757 -36.14 9.64 30.70
N PRO A 758 -35.95 10.92 31.08
CA PRO A 758 -36.50 11.48 32.30
C PRO A 758 -38.04 11.47 32.28
N PRO A 759 -38.72 11.44 33.45
CA PRO A 759 -40.18 11.47 33.52
C PRO A 759 -40.76 12.70 32.79
N MET A 760 -41.89 12.49 32.10
CA MET A 760 -42.58 13.47 31.22
C MET A 760 -41.81 14.00 29.99
N LYS A 761 -40.52 13.67 29.77
CA LYS A 761 -39.76 14.17 28.61
C LYS A 761 -39.78 13.19 27.44
N ARG A 762 -39.71 13.72 26.22
CA ARG A 762 -39.47 12.92 25.00
C ARG A 762 -38.02 12.45 24.95
N PHE A 763 -37.79 11.36 24.21
CA PHE A 763 -36.45 10.86 23.90
C PHE A 763 -35.52 11.97 23.38
N ARG A 764 -34.31 12.05 23.95
CA ARG A 764 -33.21 12.95 23.59
C ARG A 764 -31.88 12.29 23.92
N ASP A 765 -30.84 12.67 23.20
CA ASP A 765 -29.48 12.20 23.46
C ASP A 765 -28.91 12.80 24.75
N MET A 766 -27.97 12.07 25.38
CA MET A 766 -27.42 12.39 26.71
C MET A 766 -26.86 13.82 26.79
N GLU A 767 -26.29 14.36 25.71
CA GLU A 767 -25.77 15.73 25.65
C GLU A 767 -26.84 16.80 25.93
N GLN A 768 -28.09 16.56 25.53
CA GLN A 768 -29.21 17.50 25.63
C GLN A 768 -30.00 17.41 26.94
N LEU A 769 -29.61 16.51 27.86
CA LEU A 769 -30.21 16.40 29.20
C LEU A 769 -29.69 17.50 30.14
N SER A 770 -30.51 17.87 31.14
CA SER A 770 -30.12 18.78 32.21
C SER A 770 -28.98 18.21 33.05
N GLY A 771 -28.18 19.07 33.70
CA GLY A 771 -27.07 18.65 34.57
C GLY A 771 -27.50 17.62 35.63
N GLY A 772 -28.56 17.90 36.39
CA GLY A 772 -29.10 16.95 37.37
C GLY A 772 -29.63 15.64 36.75
N GLU A 773 -30.16 15.68 35.54
CA GLU A 773 -30.63 14.47 34.84
C GLU A 773 -29.46 13.59 34.38
N LYS A 774 -28.36 14.21 33.93
CA LYS A 774 -27.09 13.54 33.64
C LYS A 774 -26.51 12.90 34.89
N THR A 775 -26.52 13.59 36.04
CA THR A 775 -26.06 13.04 37.32
C THR A 775 -26.89 11.83 37.76
N MET A 776 -28.23 11.91 37.67
CA MET A 776 -29.10 10.75 37.99
C MET A 776 -28.82 9.55 37.08
N ALA A 777 -28.63 9.79 35.77
CA ALA A 777 -28.31 8.74 34.80
C ALA A 777 -26.92 8.12 35.05
N ALA A 778 -25.92 8.94 35.39
CA ALA A 778 -24.57 8.46 35.75
C ALA A 778 -24.58 7.62 37.04
N LEU A 779 -25.29 8.06 38.09
CA LEU A 779 -25.43 7.30 39.34
C LEU A 779 -26.14 5.95 39.10
N ALA A 780 -27.19 5.94 38.29
CA ALA A 780 -27.88 4.69 37.91
C ALA A 780 -26.96 3.70 37.18
N LEU A 781 -26.14 4.19 36.25
CA LEU A 781 -25.14 3.38 35.55
C LEU A 781 -24.06 2.84 36.51
N LEU A 782 -23.57 3.67 37.44
CA LEU A 782 -22.58 3.25 38.46
C LEU A 782 -23.13 2.14 39.37
N PHE A 783 -24.39 2.24 39.81
CA PHE A 783 -25.04 1.18 40.59
C PHE A 783 -25.32 -0.08 39.75
N ALA A 784 -25.63 0.05 38.46
CA ALA A 784 -25.79 -1.09 37.56
C ALA A 784 -24.46 -1.85 37.34
N ILE A 785 -23.34 -1.13 37.24
CA ILE A 785 -21.99 -1.70 37.19
C ILE A 785 -21.63 -2.41 38.51
N HIS A 786 -21.87 -1.75 39.65
CA HIS A 786 -21.66 -2.34 40.97
C HIS A 786 -22.47 -3.64 41.15
N SER A 787 -23.70 -3.69 40.62
CA SER A 787 -24.53 -4.89 40.68
C SER A 787 -23.92 -6.10 39.94
N TYR A 788 -23.08 -5.89 38.92
CA TYR A 788 -22.36 -6.98 38.23
C TYR A 788 -21.09 -7.41 38.98
N GLN A 789 -20.34 -6.45 39.52
CA GLN A 789 -19.14 -6.70 40.31
C GLN A 789 -19.14 -5.83 41.56
N PRO A 790 -19.55 -6.37 42.74
CA PRO A 790 -19.69 -5.58 43.95
C PRO A 790 -18.33 -5.09 44.46
N SER A 791 -18.15 -3.77 44.46
CA SER A 791 -16.99 -3.09 45.06
C SER A 791 -17.20 -2.95 46.57
N PRO A 792 -16.16 -3.10 47.41
CA PRO A 792 -16.31 -3.06 48.87
C PRO A 792 -16.73 -1.69 49.43
N PHE A 793 -16.36 -0.61 48.74
CA PHE A 793 -16.74 0.76 49.12
C PHE A 793 -16.96 1.65 47.90
N PHE A 794 -17.66 2.77 48.11
CA PHE A 794 -17.86 3.83 47.13
C PHE A 794 -17.52 5.20 47.74
N VAL A 795 -16.86 6.06 46.98
CA VAL A 795 -16.60 7.46 47.37
C VAL A 795 -17.36 8.36 46.40
N LEU A 796 -18.27 9.18 46.93
CA LEU A 796 -19.03 10.19 46.19
C LEU A 796 -18.58 11.57 46.67
N ASP A 797 -18.06 12.39 45.77
CA ASP A 797 -17.58 13.75 46.07
C ASP A 797 -18.44 14.79 45.33
N GLU A 798 -19.09 15.68 46.08
CA GLU A 798 -19.98 16.77 45.65
C GLU A 798 -21.02 16.42 44.56
N VAL A 799 -21.42 15.14 44.47
CA VAL A 799 -22.35 14.64 43.44
C VAL A 799 -23.72 15.33 43.47
N ASP A 800 -24.08 15.95 44.60
CA ASP A 800 -25.31 16.69 44.80
C ASP A 800 -25.30 18.11 44.24
N ALA A 801 -24.16 18.65 43.78
CA ALA A 801 -24.04 20.05 43.32
C ALA A 801 -25.12 20.44 42.29
N ALA A 802 -25.37 19.58 41.29
CA ALA A 802 -26.32 19.81 40.20
C ALA A 802 -27.75 19.26 40.46
N LEU A 803 -28.06 18.82 41.68
CA LEU A 803 -29.32 18.13 42.02
C LEU A 803 -30.23 18.95 42.95
N ASP A 804 -31.53 18.96 42.64
CA ASP A 804 -32.56 19.54 43.51
C ASP A 804 -32.75 18.75 44.80
N ASN A 805 -33.13 19.42 45.90
CA ASN A 805 -33.34 18.81 47.21
C ASN A 805 -34.29 17.59 47.18
N THR A 806 -35.26 17.58 46.26
CA THR A 806 -36.20 16.46 46.06
C THR A 806 -35.55 15.22 45.44
N ASN A 807 -34.51 15.39 44.62
CA ASN A 807 -33.74 14.28 44.03
C ASN A 807 -32.58 13.86 44.94
N VAL A 808 -31.94 14.81 45.65
CA VAL A 808 -30.96 14.51 46.71
C VAL A 808 -31.59 13.63 47.78
N GLY A 809 -32.81 13.94 48.24
CA GLY A 809 -33.53 13.11 49.20
C GLY A 809 -33.88 11.69 48.70
N LYS A 810 -34.05 11.48 47.39
CA LYS A 810 -34.23 10.14 46.80
C LYS A 810 -32.93 9.35 46.79
N ILE A 811 -31.83 9.99 46.39
CA ILE A 811 -30.48 9.38 46.43
C ILE A 811 -30.13 9.01 47.87
N ALA A 812 -30.41 9.87 48.85
CA ALA A 812 -30.19 9.58 50.26
C ALA A 812 -30.97 8.33 50.74
N ASN A 813 -32.24 8.18 50.32
CA ASN A 813 -33.01 6.95 50.60
C ASN A 813 -32.40 5.73 49.91
N TYR A 814 -32.09 5.83 48.61
CA TYR A 814 -31.52 4.72 47.84
C TYR A 814 -30.17 4.26 48.41
N ILE A 815 -29.29 5.19 48.77
CA ILE A 815 -28.02 4.90 49.44
C ILE A 815 -28.28 4.23 50.80
N ARG A 816 -29.28 4.66 51.58
CA ARG A 816 -29.60 4.06 52.88
C ARG A 816 -30.19 2.64 52.75
N GLU A 817 -31.02 2.39 51.73
CA GLU A 817 -31.60 1.06 51.45
C GLU A 817 -30.57 0.08 50.89
N HIS A 818 -29.58 0.56 50.14
CA HIS A 818 -28.49 -0.26 49.57
C HIS A 818 -27.21 -0.29 50.41
N ALA A 819 -27.11 0.50 51.47
CA ALA A 819 -26.05 0.37 52.46
C ALA A 819 -26.28 -0.90 53.29
N SER A 820 -25.29 -1.79 53.31
CA SER A 820 -25.32 -3.07 54.01
C SER A 820 -23.90 -3.44 54.43
N ASP A 821 -23.73 -4.42 55.31
CA ASP A 821 -22.40 -4.82 55.83
C ASP A 821 -21.38 -5.19 54.74
N THR A 822 -21.85 -5.51 53.52
CA THR A 822 -21.02 -5.82 52.35
C THR A 822 -20.60 -4.60 51.52
N PHE A 823 -21.18 -3.42 51.73
CA PHE A 823 -20.95 -2.24 50.87
C PHE A 823 -21.00 -0.91 51.65
N GLN A 824 -19.84 -0.25 51.72
CA GLN A 824 -19.69 1.02 52.44
C GLN A 824 -19.81 2.25 51.51
N PHE A 825 -20.66 3.20 51.88
CA PHE A 825 -20.71 4.52 51.23
C PHE A 825 -19.94 5.57 52.02
N ILE A 826 -19.06 6.31 51.34
CA ILE A 826 -18.39 7.51 51.85
C ILE A 826 -18.83 8.67 50.95
N VAL A 827 -19.51 9.67 51.53
CA VAL A 827 -20.13 10.76 50.77
C VAL A 827 -19.64 12.10 51.33
N ILE A 828 -19.09 12.94 50.46
CA ILE A 828 -18.70 14.32 50.72
C ILE A 828 -19.74 15.21 50.03
N SER A 829 -20.41 16.06 50.81
CA SER A 829 -21.51 16.90 50.34
C SER A 829 -21.75 18.07 51.28
N LEU A 830 -22.23 19.19 50.73
CA LEU A 830 -22.59 20.39 51.48
C LEU A 830 -24.09 20.46 51.81
N LYS A 831 -24.95 19.64 51.19
CA LYS A 831 -26.42 19.67 51.42
C LYS A 831 -26.81 18.75 52.57
N SER A 832 -27.44 19.34 53.60
CA SER A 832 -27.92 18.63 54.79
C SER A 832 -28.76 17.40 54.47
N THR A 833 -29.68 17.51 53.51
CA THR A 833 -30.59 16.41 53.11
C THR A 833 -29.92 15.12 52.62
N LEU A 834 -28.61 15.13 52.30
CA LEU A 834 -27.87 13.94 51.91
C LEU A 834 -27.22 13.24 53.12
N TYR A 835 -26.57 14.00 54.00
CA TYR A 835 -25.83 13.45 55.16
C TYR A 835 -26.68 13.33 56.45
N GLU A 836 -27.89 13.91 56.48
CA GLU A 836 -28.88 13.73 57.55
C GLU A 836 -29.22 12.25 57.83
N LYS A 837 -29.06 11.37 56.82
CA LYS A 837 -29.32 9.92 56.91
C LYS A 837 -28.06 9.06 57.09
N ALA A 838 -26.91 9.68 57.36
CA ALA A 838 -25.66 8.98 57.63
C ALA A 838 -25.65 8.34 59.03
N GLN A 839 -24.86 7.27 59.22
CA GLN A 839 -24.59 6.68 60.54
C GLN A 839 -23.49 7.45 61.28
N ALA A 840 -22.52 8.00 60.54
CA ALA A 840 -21.43 8.80 61.08
C ALA A 840 -21.10 9.97 60.15
N LEU A 841 -20.76 11.11 60.75
CA LEU A 841 -20.26 12.31 60.10
C LEU A 841 -18.77 12.45 60.37
N VAL A 842 -18.03 12.93 59.36
CA VAL A 842 -16.62 13.33 59.49
C VAL A 842 -16.54 14.82 59.18
N GLY A 843 -16.47 15.64 60.23
CA GLY A 843 -16.28 17.08 60.11
C GLY A 843 -14.81 17.41 59.86
N ILE A 844 -14.53 18.16 58.80
CA ILE A 844 -13.18 18.66 58.48
C ILE A 844 -13.16 20.16 58.76
N TYR A 845 -12.17 20.64 59.52
CA TYR A 845 -11.99 22.06 59.79
C TYR A 845 -10.53 22.47 59.61
N ARG A 846 -10.31 23.72 59.21
CA ARG A 846 -8.97 24.29 59.04
C ARG A 846 -8.54 25.01 60.31
N ASP A 847 -7.45 24.55 60.89
CA ASP A 847 -6.77 25.24 61.98
C ASP A 847 -5.95 26.39 61.39
N GLN A 848 -6.42 27.61 61.59
CA GLN A 848 -5.83 28.81 61.00
C GLN A 848 -4.49 29.19 61.65
N GLU A 849 -4.19 28.71 62.86
CA GLU A 849 -2.92 29.00 63.56
C GLU A 849 -1.75 28.21 62.96
N VAL A 850 -2.02 26.97 62.54
CA VAL A 850 -1.02 26.03 62.01
C VAL A 850 -1.17 25.86 60.48
N ASN A 851 -2.20 26.45 59.89
CA ASN A 851 -2.61 26.28 58.48
C ASN A 851 -2.76 24.80 58.08
N SER A 852 -3.33 23.98 58.97
CA SER A 852 -3.49 22.54 58.79
C SER A 852 -4.96 22.12 58.86
N SER A 853 -5.35 21.12 58.07
CA SER A 853 -6.70 20.54 58.13
C SER A 853 -6.75 19.47 59.21
N LYS A 854 -7.70 19.59 60.14
CA LYS A 854 -7.98 18.63 61.20
C LYS A 854 -9.37 18.02 61.01
N THR A 855 -9.56 16.82 61.54
CA THR A 855 -10.80 16.06 61.42
C THR A 855 -11.40 15.74 62.79
N LEU A 856 -12.73 15.68 62.85
CA LEU A 856 -13.52 15.28 64.00
C LEU A 856 -14.61 14.32 63.52
N THR A 857 -14.88 13.26 64.27
CA THR A 857 -15.92 12.29 63.95
C THR A 857 -17.09 12.40 64.92
N LEU A 858 -18.31 12.26 64.39
CA LEU A 858 -19.55 12.28 65.16
C LEU A 858 -20.42 11.10 64.74
N GLN A 859 -20.78 10.24 65.68
CA GLN A 859 -21.73 9.14 65.44
C GLN A 859 -23.16 9.68 65.58
N LEU A 860 -23.99 9.46 64.56
CA LEU A 860 -25.39 9.89 64.53
C LEU A 860 -26.35 8.85 65.14
N ASP A 861 -25.95 7.58 65.25
CA ASP A 861 -26.78 6.46 65.77
C ASP A 861 -27.31 6.65 67.22
N LYS A 862 -26.88 7.71 67.93
CA LYS A 862 -27.31 8.04 69.30
C LYS A 862 -28.42 9.10 69.36
N PHE A 863 -28.80 9.66 68.22
CA PHE A 863 -29.89 10.63 68.10
C PHE A 863 -31.11 9.92 67.46
N GLN A 864 -32.32 10.31 67.86
CA GLN A 864 -33.54 9.75 67.27
C GLN A 864 -33.77 10.32 65.87
N GLU A 865 -34.33 9.49 64.97
CA GLU A 865 -34.73 9.85 63.60
C GLU A 865 -35.80 10.96 63.54
#